data_AF-A0A1G9EZN7-F1
#
_entry.id   AF-A0A1G9EZN7-F1
#
_cell.length_a   1.000
_cell.length_b   1.000
_cell.length_c   1.000
_cell.angle_alpha   90.00
_cell.angle_beta   90.00
_cell.angle_gamma   90.00
#
_symmetry.space_group_name_H-M   'P 1'
#
loop_
_entity.id
_entity.type
_entity.pdbx_description
1 polymer ?
#
loop_
_entity_poly.entity_id
_entity_poly.type
_entity_poly.pdbx_seq_one_letter_code
_entity_poly.pdbx_strand_id
1 'polypeptide(L)'
;MAGAGGNNQGSCSREKRGVSPIVGLVLLIGMVIAATALLFLIGSPMLDTFESESERERAHLCMDETDHQLATVAGTGEQRSMPSTDISECQIDVADEGQIEFVWYNDTEADDIPWDDDNRTASAKLGALEFELEDRTIAHQGGAIWEDTGSETRIISEPGISYENESDEENRSVQFNIMLLDQDELSSSDPVARADHERSDELAENITNAASESDGNNVAIRIESSYHDGWNRHLEDTLEGAEISHDSDAETVEAKVTGVRETSDDPELILEEDKGLTDTVGSSDQRVVFGDQLRFAMQLNNTGGSALTPDATVSILGTPVSETQNLGVGPGIRDRDVRINSNVYQNDLIPGQTYQYQYSFDINDESLDTPGEFYLGKPGTHFNVTGNETTSDGENITISADIWNQGVENATGADAQDISLEFDHPDIDGVKQELELDYGAEGTVEWTINESAWPGGEYPFTIATDNDSAHGILNISGGQEGDGIVVTADHGVLDGPGDTGDQRVDVTEETFTIGTEVTNTNLTTETQDVALSLPGESGSEPEPETVTLESNESETVAFEIDTDDFEAGSVYEYNVSTENSSMTTPGTFYAGYSGTYFEASETNATHDDDYVTVTSNITNLGVESGSQDIGFELEYLDDLPEELEGDSPYGYLGENTVERSFGESDTIELALNESNLIDGEYEATIHTDDGTDSVTFDVDAGIDPGRVGLGEIEDAEVTVEVLGSQVSGDGTMWSGLFPQSVHNLAPMTLDILADENEVHSFENPDGGDNINTGPTWQDKSDDSYRYNFSVDDEIELTLRNTRHNTCQSQSTDPNTLPHYSGPTDRDFMWCTDAPSGEAFGPIDASQGENLQNVRVRSAENNTIPALPAGNDQQLSATEVLEQQGLIADSGDELDLGPGEFVFLFENTETTDEDGIDALWDDAIDTYEQYPDQTYDPNFNDLIVYVEVERAGVNPDTPSITIIPGGGDETNVSHGGSDGVGEVGDVDVDLGEGSSSAGNSPSVGTGESAGSTGDHQSTETGIDIDTDYIVIG
;
A
#
# COMPACT_ATOMS: atom_id res chain seq x y z
N MET A 1 -9.75 -2.81 -84.95
CA MET A 1 -8.89 -3.41 -86.00
C MET A 1 -8.98 -4.92 -85.81
N ALA A 2 -9.82 -5.69 -86.51
CA ALA A 2 -9.91 -6.01 -87.96
C ALA A 2 -8.98 -7.16 -88.42
N GLY A 3 -9.60 -8.29 -88.84
CA GLY A 3 -9.06 -9.33 -89.73
C GLY A 3 -8.80 -10.69 -89.06
N ALA A 4 -9.61 -11.77 -89.11
CA ALA A 4 -10.47 -12.42 -90.13
C ALA A 4 -9.76 -13.35 -91.15
N GLY A 5 -10.05 -14.66 -91.04
CA GLY A 5 -10.22 -15.66 -92.13
C GLY A 5 -8.96 -16.32 -92.71
N GLY A 6 -8.91 -17.61 -93.11
CA GLY A 6 -9.90 -18.68 -93.17
C GLY A 6 -9.47 -19.82 -94.13
N ASN A 7 -10.05 -21.02 -93.92
CA ASN A 7 -10.40 -22.12 -94.86
C ASN A 7 -9.35 -22.96 -95.64
N ASN A 8 -9.46 -24.29 -95.53
CA ASN A 8 -9.97 -25.19 -96.60
C ASN A 8 -10.16 -26.66 -96.13
N GLN A 9 -11.37 -27.24 -96.24
CA GLN A 9 -11.82 -28.32 -97.16
C GLN A 9 -10.92 -29.58 -97.21
N GLY A 10 -11.36 -30.84 -97.07
CA GLY A 10 -12.67 -31.48 -97.05
C GLY A 10 -12.54 -32.89 -97.67
N SER A 11 -13.18 -33.94 -97.12
CA SER A 11 -13.47 -35.19 -97.84
C SER A 11 -14.55 -36.03 -97.13
N CYS A 12 -15.55 -36.49 -97.89
CA CYS A 12 -16.71 -37.26 -97.46
C CYS A 12 -16.45 -38.77 -97.39
N SER A 13 -17.06 -39.44 -96.40
CA SER A 13 -17.54 -40.84 -96.53
C SER A 13 -18.85 -41.07 -95.75
N ARG A 14 -19.62 -42.06 -96.22
CA ARG A 14 -21.08 -42.27 -96.12
C ARG A 14 -21.57 -43.01 -94.86
N GLU A 15 -22.86 -42.76 -94.58
CA GLU A 15 -23.94 -43.66 -94.10
C GLU A 15 -24.07 -44.12 -92.62
N LYS A 16 -25.12 -43.56 -91.99
CA LYS A 16 -26.18 -44.16 -91.15
C LYS A 16 -25.78 -45.04 -89.94
N ARG A 17 -26.13 -44.53 -88.75
CA ARG A 17 -27.21 -45.05 -87.86
C ARG A 17 -27.44 -44.06 -86.72
N GLY A 18 -28.71 -43.68 -86.51
CA GLY A 18 -29.12 -42.90 -85.35
C GLY A 18 -28.92 -43.75 -84.10
N VAL A 19 -28.08 -43.25 -83.20
CA VAL A 19 -28.00 -43.70 -81.82
C VAL A 19 -28.84 -42.71 -81.01
N SER A 20 -29.77 -43.26 -80.24
CA SER A 20 -30.80 -42.55 -79.47
C SER A 20 -30.26 -41.31 -78.71
N PRO A 21 -31.03 -40.21 -78.57
CA PRO A 21 -30.67 -39.09 -77.68
C PRO A 21 -30.32 -39.54 -76.26
N ILE A 22 -30.87 -40.66 -75.80
CA ILE A 22 -30.57 -41.27 -74.50
C ILE A 22 -29.13 -41.81 -74.44
N VAL A 23 -28.61 -42.38 -75.53
CA VAL A 23 -27.22 -42.87 -75.56
C VAL A 23 -26.23 -41.70 -75.63
N GLY A 24 -26.60 -40.61 -76.31
CA GLY A 24 -25.83 -39.36 -76.28
C GLY A 24 -25.80 -38.73 -74.88
N LEU A 25 -26.94 -38.71 -74.17
CA LEU A 25 -27.02 -38.21 -72.80
C LEU A 25 -26.26 -39.09 -71.81
N VAL A 26 -26.40 -40.42 -71.89
CA VAL A 26 -25.68 -41.36 -71.02
C VAL A 26 -24.17 -41.31 -71.27
N LEU A 27 -23.73 -41.18 -72.53
CA LEU A 27 -22.32 -40.96 -72.85
C LEU A 27 -21.81 -39.62 -72.35
N LEU A 28 -22.61 -38.55 -72.45
CA LEU A 28 -22.24 -37.25 -71.93
C LEU A 28 -22.11 -37.27 -70.40
N ILE A 29 -23.09 -37.84 -69.70
CA ILE A 29 -23.04 -38.00 -68.23
C ILE A 29 -21.86 -38.90 -67.84
N GLY A 30 -21.64 -40.01 -68.55
CA GLY A 30 -20.49 -40.89 -68.29
C GLY A 30 -19.14 -40.20 -68.53
N MET A 31 -19.04 -39.34 -69.54
CA MET A 31 -17.83 -38.57 -69.83
C MET A 31 -17.63 -37.43 -68.84
N VAL A 32 -18.71 -36.79 -68.38
CA VAL A 32 -18.65 -35.79 -67.30
C VAL A 32 -18.22 -36.44 -66.01
N ILE A 33 -18.83 -37.56 -65.60
CA ILE A 33 -18.43 -38.32 -64.40
C ILE A 33 -16.98 -38.80 -64.51
N ALA A 34 -16.55 -39.28 -65.69
CA ALA A 34 -15.17 -39.67 -65.90
C ALA A 34 -14.20 -38.49 -65.86
N ALA A 35 -14.61 -37.32 -66.38
CA ALA A 35 -13.82 -36.10 -66.34
C ALA A 35 -13.74 -35.50 -64.93
N THR A 36 -14.83 -35.49 -64.16
CA THR A 36 -14.80 -35.06 -62.75
C THR A 36 -14.05 -36.05 -61.87
N ALA A 37 -14.20 -37.37 -62.08
CA ALA A 37 -13.40 -38.36 -61.36
C ALA A 37 -11.90 -38.23 -61.68
N LEU A 38 -11.55 -37.92 -62.94
CA LEU A 38 -10.16 -37.65 -63.33
C LEU A 38 -9.64 -36.35 -62.70
N LEU A 39 -10.47 -35.29 -62.63
CA LEU A 39 -10.12 -34.05 -61.94
C LEU A 39 -9.97 -34.25 -60.43
N PHE A 40 -10.78 -35.10 -59.79
CA PHE A 40 -10.64 -35.43 -58.37
C PHE A 40 -9.34 -36.22 -58.12
N LEU A 41 -9.02 -37.20 -58.97
CA LEU A 41 -7.79 -37.98 -58.88
C LEU A 41 -6.51 -37.15 -59.10
N ILE A 42 -6.61 -36.05 -59.85
CA ILE A 42 -5.49 -35.12 -60.10
C ILE A 42 -5.48 -33.96 -59.08
N GLY A 43 -6.65 -33.59 -58.55
CA GLY A 43 -6.83 -32.47 -57.64
C GLY A 43 -6.54 -32.79 -56.18
N SER A 44 -6.77 -34.02 -55.71
CA SER A 44 -6.50 -34.42 -54.32
C SER A 44 -5.03 -34.18 -53.91
N PRO A 45 -4.00 -34.65 -54.67
CA PRO A 45 -2.61 -34.41 -54.27
C PRO A 45 -2.20 -32.93 -54.23
N MET A 46 -2.87 -32.08 -55.02
CA MET A 46 -2.59 -30.64 -55.07
C MET A 46 -3.26 -29.90 -53.91
N LEU A 47 -4.41 -30.37 -53.43
CA LEU A 47 -5.05 -29.86 -52.22
C LEU A 47 -4.24 -30.23 -50.98
N ASP A 48 -3.79 -31.49 -50.88
CA ASP A 48 -2.93 -31.96 -49.77
C ASP A 48 -1.62 -31.15 -49.67
N THR A 49 -1.05 -30.73 -50.82
CA THR A 49 0.16 -29.87 -50.84
C THR A 49 -0.12 -28.43 -50.39
N PHE A 50 -1.29 -27.87 -50.74
CA PHE A 50 -1.66 -26.52 -50.28
C PHE A 50 -2.03 -26.48 -48.80
N GLU A 51 -2.59 -27.57 -48.29
CA GLU A 51 -2.90 -27.75 -46.87
C GLU A 51 -1.60 -27.83 -46.06
N SER A 52 -0.68 -28.72 -46.42
CA SER A 52 0.65 -28.85 -45.80
C SER A 52 1.50 -27.56 -45.89
N GLU A 53 1.49 -26.84 -47.02
CA GLU A 53 2.21 -25.56 -47.14
C GLU A 53 1.58 -24.46 -46.26
N SER A 54 0.25 -24.46 -46.12
CA SER A 54 -0.45 -23.52 -45.23
C SER A 54 -0.25 -23.85 -43.76
N GLU A 55 -0.22 -25.13 -43.38
CA GLU A 55 0.03 -25.58 -42.01
C GLU A 55 1.47 -25.24 -41.60
N ARG A 56 2.43 -25.45 -42.50
CA ARG A 56 3.82 -25.06 -42.27
C ARG A 56 4.00 -23.55 -42.04
N GLU A 57 3.39 -22.71 -42.87
CA GLU A 57 3.49 -21.25 -42.71
C GLU A 57 2.86 -20.78 -41.39
N ARG A 58 1.74 -21.41 -40.98
CA ARG A 58 1.11 -21.12 -39.68
C ARG A 58 1.99 -21.56 -38.51
N ALA A 59 2.59 -22.73 -38.60
CA ALA A 59 3.48 -23.26 -37.57
C ALA A 59 4.72 -22.37 -37.39
N HIS A 60 5.30 -21.85 -38.48
CA HIS A 60 6.37 -20.85 -38.40
C HIS A 60 5.91 -19.55 -37.73
N LEU A 61 4.75 -19.00 -38.13
CA LEU A 61 4.21 -17.79 -37.49
C LEU A 61 3.90 -17.99 -36.00
N CYS A 62 3.45 -19.19 -35.63
CA CYS A 62 3.18 -19.57 -34.24
C CYS A 62 4.49 -19.61 -33.43
N MET A 63 5.53 -20.26 -33.98
CA MET A 63 6.84 -20.34 -33.35
C MET A 63 7.59 -19.01 -33.31
N ASP A 64 7.43 -18.14 -34.31
CA ASP A 64 8.00 -16.78 -34.29
C ASP A 64 7.36 -15.92 -33.18
N GLU A 65 6.03 -16.02 -32.99
CA GLU A 65 5.34 -15.32 -31.90
C GLU A 65 5.76 -15.89 -30.53
N THR A 66 5.87 -17.22 -30.42
CA THR A 66 6.38 -17.88 -29.21
C THR A 66 7.81 -17.46 -28.89
N ASP A 67 8.72 -17.45 -29.87
CA ASP A 67 10.10 -16.98 -29.71
C ASP A 67 10.14 -15.51 -29.24
N HIS A 68 9.33 -14.64 -29.84
CA HIS A 68 9.26 -13.24 -29.44
C HIS A 68 8.77 -13.07 -27.99
N GLN A 69 7.77 -13.85 -27.57
CA GLN A 69 7.28 -13.81 -26.20
C GLN A 69 8.30 -14.34 -25.20
N LEU A 70 8.99 -15.44 -25.50
CA LEU A 70 10.05 -15.99 -24.64
C LEU A 70 11.24 -15.02 -24.54
N ALA A 71 11.65 -14.41 -25.64
CA ALA A 71 12.69 -13.37 -25.64
C ALA A 71 12.27 -12.14 -24.82
N THR A 72 10.99 -11.79 -24.82
CA THR A 72 10.44 -10.72 -23.97
C THR A 72 10.49 -11.11 -22.49
N VAL A 73 10.09 -12.33 -22.13
CA VAL A 73 10.15 -12.84 -20.74
C VAL A 73 11.59 -12.84 -20.24
N ALA A 74 12.53 -13.32 -21.06
CA ALA A 74 13.96 -13.29 -20.79
C ALA A 74 14.47 -11.86 -20.53
N GLY A 75 14.15 -10.92 -21.42
CA GLY A 75 14.66 -9.55 -21.35
C GLY A 75 14.01 -8.66 -20.28
N THR A 76 12.73 -8.88 -19.93
CA THR A 76 12.02 -8.03 -18.96
C THR A 76 11.85 -8.69 -17.58
N GLY A 77 12.01 -10.01 -17.48
CA GLY A 77 11.67 -10.78 -16.28
C GLY A 77 10.16 -10.86 -15.99
N GLU A 78 9.31 -10.25 -16.82
CA GLU A 78 7.86 -10.25 -16.62
C GLU A 78 7.23 -11.56 -17.09
N GLN A 79 6.28 -12.06 -16.31
CA GLN A 79 5.53 -13.27 -16.66
C GLN A 79 4.62 -12.98 -17.87
N ARG A 80 4.61 -13.87 -18.86
CA ARG A 80 3.75 -13.75 -20.03
C ARG A 80 2.94 -15.02 -20.23
N SER A 81 1.64 -14.85 -20.45
CA SER A 81 0.81 -15.93 -20.97
C SER A 81 1.30 -16.29 -22.36
N MET A 82 1.54 -17.58 -22.57
CA MET A 82 1.88 -18.10 -23.89
C MET A 82 0.68 -17.98 -24.82
N PRO A 83 0.88 -17.96 -26.15
CA PRO A 83 -0.23 -17.88 -27.09
C PRO A 83 -1.20 -19.04 -26.82
N SER A 84 -2.50 -18.73 -26.74
CA SER A 84 -3.54 -19.72 -26.42
C SER A 84 -3.44 -20.93 -27.36
N THR A 85 -3.24 -22.11 -26.76
CA THR A 85 -3.24 -23.43 -27.41
C THR A 85 -4.63 -23.87 -27.86
N ASP A 86 -5.65 -23.01 -27.72
CA ASP A 86 -7.06 -23.27 -28.06
C ASP A 86 -7.35 -23.07 -29.56
N ILE A 87 -6.34 -22.68 -30.34
CA ILE A 87 -6.32 -23.03 -31.77
C ILE A 87 -6.04 -24.52 -31.82
N SER A 88 -6.96 -25.32 -32.37
CA SER A 88 -6.78 -26.77 -32.58
C SER A 88 -5.59 -27.18 -33.46
N GLU A 89 -4.68 -26.24 -33.77
CA GLU A 89 -3.55 -26.31 -34.68
C GLU A 89 -2.27 -25.60 -34.13
N CYS A 90 -2.19 -25.19 -32.85
CA CYS A 90 -0.96 -24.67 -32.19
C CYS A 90 -0.75 -25.33 -30.81
N GLN A 91 -0.84 -26.66 -30.74
CA GLN A 91 -0.55 -27.39 -29.51
C GLN A 91 0.97 -27.54 -29.38
N ILE A 92 1.56 -26.69 -28.55
CA ILE A 92 3.00 -26.75 -28.25
C ILE A 92 3.19 -27.72 -27.09
N ASP A 93 4.02 -28.74 -27.30
CA ASP A 93 4.44 -29.66 -26.25
C ASP A 93 5.81 -29.24 -25.72
N VAL A 94 5.96 -29.16 -24.40
CA VAL A 94 7.26 -28.97 -23.76
C VAL A 94 7.93 -30.32 -23.66
N ALA A 95 9.08 -30.46 -24.32
CA ALA A 95 9.91 -31.65 -24.29
C ALA A 95 11.13 -31.39 -23.41
N ASP A 96 11.31 -32.20 -22.36
CA ASP A 96 12.52 -32.22 -21.53
C ASP A 96 13.68 -32.90 -22.27
N GLU A 97 14.08 -32.33 -23.42
CA GLU A 97 15.07 -32.91 -24.31
C GLU A 97 16.30 -32.02 -24.48
N GLY A 98 17.48 -32.66 -24.44
CA GLY A 98 18.78 -32.07 -24.74
C GLY A 98 19.56 -31.52 -23.54
N GLN A 99 20.88 -31.51 -23.69
CA GLN A 99 21.85 -31.06 -22.68
C GLN A 99 23.01 -30.34 -23.36
N ILE A 100 23.54 -29.32 -22.69
CA ILE A 100 24.79 -28.67 -23.05
C ILE A 100 25.81 -28.81 -21.92
N GLU A 101 27.07 -29.09 -22.28
CA GLU A 101 28.19 -29.25 -21.36
C GLU A 101 29.40 -28.44 -21.82
N PHE A 102 30.12 -27.86 -20.87
CA PHE A 102 31.34 -27.07 -21.07
C PHE A 102 32.48 -27.68 -20.26
N VAL A 103 33.61 -27.98 -20.92
CA VAL A 103 34.79 -28.59 -20.28
C VAL A 103 36.06 -27.85 -20.62
N TRP A 104 36.83 -27.51 -19.59
CA TRP A 104 38.14 -26.88 -19.72
C TRP A 104 39.27 -27.91 -19.79
N TYR A 105 40.08 -27.87 -20.85
CA TYR A 105 41.11 -28.86 -21.12
C TYR A 105 42.43 -28.23 -21.59
N ASN A 106 43.53 -28.96 -21.45
CA ASN A 106 44.85 -28.55 -21.93
C ASN A 106 45.25 -29.28 -23.24
N ASP A 107 46.30 -28.81 -23.91
CA ASP A 107 46.78 -29.40 -25.17
C ASP A 107 47.12 -30.91 -25.08
N THR A 108 47.41 -31.44 -23.89
CA THR A 108 47.74 -32.86 -23.70
C THR A 108 46.49 -33.77 -23.63
N GLU A 109 45.33 -33.18 -23.38
CA GLU A 109 44.03 -33.83 -23.26
C GLU A 109 43.19 -33.69 -24.55
N ALA A 110 43.68 -32.99 -25.58
CA ALA A 110 42.92 -32.67 -26.80
C ALA A 110 42.34 -33.90 -27.53
N ASP A 111 42.99 -35.07 -27.42
CA ASP A 111 42.57 -36.33 -28.03
C ASP A 111 41.53 -37.11 -27.17
N ASP A 112 41.37 -36.78 -25.87
CA ASP A 112 40.50 -37.47 -24.90
C ASP A 112 40.00 -36.47 -23.85
N ILE A 113 38.93 -35.73 -24.20
CA ILE A 113 38.38 -34.65 -23.37
C ILE A 113 37.79 -35.24 -22.07
N PRO A 114 38.10 -34.68 -20.89
CA PRO A 114 37.73 -35.25 -19.59
C PRO A 114 36.28 -34.91 -19.20
N TRP A 115 35.31 -35.30 -20.02
CA TRP A 115 33.89 -35.03 -19.80
C TRP A 115 33.36 -35.55 -18.44
N ASP A 116 33.94 -36.63 -17.91
CA ASP A 116 33.55 -37.26 -16.63
C ASP A 116 34.16 -36.56 -15.38
N ASP A 117 34.84 -35.42 -15.54
CA ASP A 117 35.46 -34.67 -14.44
C ASP A 117 34.53 -33.56 -13.95
N ASP A 118 33.64 -33.90 -13.02
CA ASP A 118 32.61 -32.98 -12.46
C ASP A 118 33.18 -31.65 -11.93
N ASN A 119 34.47 -31.59 -11.57
CA ASN A 119 35.11 -30.35 -11.11
C ASN A 119 35.49 -29.41 -12.26
N ARG A 120 35.61 -29.91 -13.48
CA ARG A 120 36.01 -29.16 -14.70
C ARG A 120 34.93 -29.13 -15.77
N THR A 121 33.77 -29.70 -15.48
CA THR A 121 32.59 -29.76 -16.35
C THR A 121 31.45 -28.94 -15.75
N ALA A 122 30.90 -28.00 -16.52
CA ALA A 122 29.63 -27.35 -16.22
C ALA A 122 28.55 -27.85 -17.19
N SER A 123 27.32 -28.04 -16.73
CA SER A 123 26.27 -28.64 -17.56
C SER A 123 24.89 -28.05 -17.29
N ALA A 124 24.05 -27.98 -18.33
CA ALA A 124 22.68 -27.50 -18.26
C ALA A 124 21.76 -28.29 -19.19
N LYS A 125 20.48 -28.42 -18.81
CA LYS A 125 19.44 -28.96 -19.70
C LYS A 125 18.97 -27.86 -20.66
N LEU A 126 18.79 -28.21 -21.93
CA LEU A 126 18.33 -27.26 -22.95
C LEU A 126 16.81 -27.10 -22.93
N GLY A 127 16.07 -28.22 -22.87
CA GLY A 127 14.62 -28.24 -23.09
C GLY A 127 14.26 -27.84 -24.53
N ALA A 128 13.04 -28.18 -24.96
CA ALA A 128 12.52 -27.78 -26.26
C ALA A 128 11.02 -27.54 -26.23
N LEU A 129 10.53 -26.60 -27.03
CA LEU A 129 9.11 -26.50 -27.37
C LEU A 129 8.89 -27.08 -28.75
N GLU A 130 8.07 -28.11 -28.86
CA GLU A 130 7.87 -28.84 -30.10
C GLU A 130 6.45 -28.66 -30.63
N PHE A 131 6.38 -28.53 -31.94
CA PHE A 131 5.15 -28.52 -32.70
C PHE A 131 5.21 -29.60 -33.78
N GLU A 132 4.49 -30.70 -33.53
CA GLU A 132 4.42 -31.84 -34.43
C GLU A 132 3.40 -31.61 -35.56
N LEU A 133 3.86 -31.75 -36.80
CA LEU A 133 3.04 -31.83 -38.01
C LEU A 133 3.10 -33.26 -38.58
N GLU A 134 2.22 -33.60 -39.53
CA GLU A 134 2.17 -34.97 -40.08
C GLU A 134 3.48 -35.45 -40.73
N ASP A 135 4.32 -34.54 -41.24
CA ASP A 135 5.53 -34.84 -42.00
C ASP A 135 6.82 -34.17 -41.49
N ARG A 136 6.73 -33.39 -40.40
CA ARG A 136 7.85 -32.61 -39.84
C ARG A 136 7.57 -32.20 -38.39
N THR A 137 8.59 -31.78 -37.67
CA THR A 137 8.50 -31.13 -36.36
C THR A 137 9.15 -29.76 -36.46
N ILE A 138 8.49 -28.73 -35.92
CA ILE A 138 9.11 -27.42 -35.72
C ILE A 138 9.40 -27.28 -34.23
N ALA A 139 10.64 -26.99 -33.86
CA ALA A 139 11.06 -26.94 -32.47
C ALA A 139 11.83 -25.67 -32.13
N HIS A 140 11.55 -25.11 -30.96
CA HIS A 140 12.35 -24.05 -30.35
C HIS A 140 13.26 -24.66 -29.28
N GLN A 141 14.57 -24.54 -29.44
CA GLN A 141 15.56 -25.03 -28.47
C GLN A 141 16.82 -24.18 -28.51
N GLY A 142 17.33 -23.79 -27.33
CA GLY A 142 18.58 -23.05 -27.20
C GLY A 142 18.55 -21.65 -27.81
N GLY A 143 17.35 -21.06 -27.95
CA GLY A 143 17.13 -19.78 -28.62
C GLY A 143 17.06 -19.86 -30.15
N ALA A 144 17.02 -21.06 -30.73
CA ALA A 144 16.91 -21.29 -32.17
C ALA A 144 15.59 -21.98 -32.54
N ILE A 145 15.15 -21.79 -33.78
CA ILE A 145 13.99 -22.51 -34.35
C ILE A 145 14.49 -23.51 -35.39
N TRP A 146 14.17 -24.78 -35.19
CA TRP A 146 14.54 -25.92 -36.01
C TRP A 146 13.33 -26.48 -36.74
N GLU A 147 13.47 -26.83 -38.03
CA GLU A 147 12.51 -27.62 -38.79
C GLU A 147 13.10 -29.00 -39.07
N ASP A 148 12.60 -30.06 -38.44
CA ASP A 148 13.01 -31.43 -38.71
C ASP A 148 11.99 -32.19 -39.56
N THR A 149 12.44 -32.83 -40.63
CA THR A 149 11.58 -33.62 -41.53
C THR A 149 11.78 -35.14 -41.36
N GLY A 150 12.49 -35.57 -40.31
CA GLY A 150 12.99 -36.93 -40.12
C GLY A 150 14.05 -37.40 -41.12
N SER A 151 14.38 -36.58 -42.12
CA SER A 151 15.44 -36.85 -43.11
C SER A 151 16.49 -35.74 -43.19
N GLU A 152 16.16 -34.56 -42.68
CA GLU A 152 16.98 -33.37 -42.66
C GLU A 152 16.35 -32.42 -41.62
N THR A 153 17.17 -31.90 -40.72
CA THR A 153 16.85 -30.76 -39.86
C THR A 153 17.27 -29.47 -40.55
N ARG A 154 16.60 -28.34 -40.36
CA ARG A 154 17.00 -27.05 -40.91
C ARG A 154 16.85 -25.95 -39.88
N ILE A 155 17.76 -24.99 -39.92
CA ILE A 155 17.68 -23.79 -39.10
C ILE A 155 16.73 -22.80 -39.77
N ILE A 156 15.77 -22.31 -39.00
CA ILE A 156 14.79 -21.28 -39.40
C ILE A 156 15.17 -19.96 -38.74
N SER A 157 15.50 -20.01 -37.44
CA SER A 157 16.07 -18.92 -36.65
C SER A 157 17.37 -19.40 -35.99
N GLU A 158 18.39 -18.54 -35.95
CA GLU A 158 19.73 -18.87 -35.45
C GLU A 158 19.82 -18.69 -33.92
N PRO A 159 20.52 -19.60 -33.21
CA PRO A 159 20.82 -19.40 -31.79
C PRO A 159 21.82 -18.25 -31.64
N GLY A 160 21.83 -17.61 -30.48
CA GLY A 160 22.69 -16.46 -30.20
C GLY A 160 24.14 -16.82 -29.88
N ILE A 161 24.82 -17.56 -30.76
CA ILE A 161 26.24 -17.91 -30.60
C ILE A 161 27.09 -16.98 -31.45
N SER A 162 28.14 -16.40 -30.87
CA SER A 162 29.10 -15.60 -31.61
C SER A 162 30.54 -15.97 -31.24
N TYR A 163 31.46 -15.76 -32.18
CA TYR A 163 32.87 -16.07 -32.00
C TYR A 163 33.74 -14.97 -32.59
N GLU A 164 34.54 -14.34 -31.74
CA GLU A 164 35.48 -13.29 -32.13
C GLU A 164 36.90 -13.87 -32.22
N ASN A 165 37.40 -13.94 -33.45
CA ASN A 165 38.75 -14.40 -33.75
C ASN A 165 39.59 -13.20 -34.23
N GLU A 166 40.21 -12.46 -33.31
CA GLU A 166 41.13 -11.39 -33.68
C GLU A 166 42.43 -11.96 -34.29
N SER A 167 43.10 -11.17 -35.14
CA SER A 167 44.22 -11.63 -35.98
C SER A 167 45.51 -11.96 -35.21
N ASP A 168 45.53 -11.65 -33.91
CA ASP A 168 46.61 -11.94 -32.99
C ASP A 168 46.13 -13.11 -32.10
N GLU A 169 46.92 -14.19 -32.00
CA GLU A 169 46.58 -15.46 -31.31
C GLU A 169 46.30 -15.31 -29.79
N GLU A 170 46.25 -14.08 -29.28
CA GLU A 170 46.31 -13.70 -27.87
C GLU A 170 44.95 -13.26 -27.29
N ASN A 171 43.85 -13.20 -28.07
CA ASN A 171 42.52 -12.86 -27.53
C ASN A 171 41.38 -13.45 -28.40
N ARG A 172 40.95 -14.69 -28.10
CA ARG A 172 39.76 -15.31 -28.69
C ARG A 172 38.66 -15.35 -27.64
N SER A 173 37.49 -14.85 -27.97
CA SER A 173 36.30 -14.95 -27.12
C SER A 173 35.17 -15.68 -27.83
N VAL A 174 34.44 -16.49 -27.07
CA VAL A 174 33.21 -17.14 -27.54
C VAL A 174 32.06 -16.60 -26.69
N GLN A 175 30.99 -16.17 -27.34
CA GLN A 175 29.76 -15.76 -26.67
C GLN A 175 28.66 -16.78 -26.93
N PHE A 176 27.99 -17.24 -25.87
CA PHE A 176 26.84 -18.14 -25.93
C PHE A 176 25.64 -17.45 -25.29
N ASN A 177 24.68 -17.02 -26.10
CA ASN A 177 23.37 -16.55 -25.63
C ASN A 177 22.36 -17.67 -25.86
N ILE A 178 22.13 -18.49 -24.83
CA ILE A 178 21.33 -19.72 -24.94
C ILE A 178 20.11 -19.62 -24.03
N MET A 179 18.93 -19.82 -24.63
CA MET A 179 17.68 -19.93 -23.88
C MET A 179 17.44 -21.37 -23.43
N LEU A 180 17.26 -21.56 -22.13
CA LEU A 180 17.08 -22.86 -21.48
C LEU A 180 15.64 -22.97 -20.99
N LEU A 181 14.97 -24.06 -21.35
CA LEU A 181 13.54 -24.26 -21.09
C LEU A 181 13.34 -25.37 -20.06
N ASP A 182 12.45 -25.15 -19.10
CA ASP A 182 12.04 -26.15 -18.10
C ASP A 182 10.52 -26.14 -17.90
N GLN A 183 9.96 -27.27 -17.45
CA GLN A 183 8.53 -27.44 -17.18
C GLN A 183 8.25 -27.48 -15.67
N ASP A 184 7.24 -26.74 -15.20
CA ASP A 184 6.72 -26.85 -13.83
C ASP A 184 5.38 -27.60 -13.78
N GLU A 185 5.05 -28.24 -12.64
CA GLU A 185 3.77 -28.94 -12.44
C GLU A 185 2.64 -27.94 -12.14
N LEU A 186 1.91 -27.49 -13.17
CA LEU A 186 0.70 -26.68 -12.98
C LEU A 186 -0.53 -27.27 -13.71
N SER A 187 -1.70 -27.03 -13.09
CA SER A 187 -2.98 -27.70 -13.35
C SER A 187 -4.00 -26.83 -14.10
N SER A 188 -3.53 -25.75 -14.72
CA SER A 188 -4.37 -24.74 -15.39
C SER A 188 -4.36 -24.92 -16.91
N SER A 189 -5.40 -24.42 -17.58
CA SER A 189 -5.64 -24.66 -19.02
C SER A 189 -4.80 -23.80 -19.97
N ASP A 190 -4.06 -22.82 -19.48
CA ASP A 190 -3.31 -21.86 -20.30
C ASP A 190 -1.85 -21.73 -19.79
N PRO A 191 -0.83 -22.03 -20.63
CA PRO A 191 0.58 -21.99 -20.21
C PRO A 191 1.10 -20.56 -20.01
N VAL A 192 1.95 -20.36 -19.01
CA VAL A 192 2.60 -19.09 -18.64
C VAL A 192 4.11 -19.31 -18.58
N ALA A 193 4.88 -18.45 -19.26
CA ALA A 193 6.34 -18.42 -19.21
C ALA A 193 6.84 -17.41 -18.18
N ARG A 194 7.90 -17.78 -17.45
CA ARG A 194 8.57 -16.96 -16.42
C ARG A 194 10.08 -17.10 -16.51
N ALA A 195 10.82 -16.02 -16.31
CA ALA A 195 12.28 -16.07 -16.19
C ALA A 195 12.71 -16.55 -14.80
N ASP A 196 13.79 -17.34 -14.75
CA ASP A 196 14.47 -17.82 -13.56
C ASP A 196 15.94 -17.37 -13.58
N HIS A 197 16.17 -16.16 -13.08
CA HIS A 197 17.50 -15.57 -13.06
C HIS A 197 18.45 -16.27 -12.08
N GLU A 198 17.94 -16.90 -11.01
CA GLU A 198 18.78 -17.61 -10.02
C GLU A 198 19.47 -18.82 -10.66
N ARG A 199 18.77 -19.59 -11.48
CA ARG A 199 19.37 -20.72 -12.22
C ARG A 199 20.32 -20.27 -13.33
N SER A 200 20.08 -19.08 -13.89
CA SER A 200 20.95 -18.46 -14.89
C SER A 200 22.29 -18.09 -14.25
N ASP A 201 22.25 -17.44 -13.08
CA ASP A 201 23.45 -17.10 -12.29
C ASP A 201 24.20 -18.37 -11.82
N GLU A 202 23.47 -19.42 -11.39
CA GLU A 202 24.07 -20.70 -10.96
C GLU A 202 24.87 -21.36 -12.08
N LEU A 203 24.36 -21.36 -13.32
CA LEU A 203 25.07 -21.92 -14.47
C LEU A 203 26.34 -21.13 -14.80
N ALA A 204 26.26 -19.79 -14.81
CA ALA A 204 27.42 -18.92 -15.04
C ALA A 204 28.51 -19.11 -13.97
N GLU A 205 28.12 -19.26 -12.70
CA GLU A 205 29.05 -19.56 -11.61
C GLU A 205 29.69 -20.94 -11.78
N ASN A 206 28.91 -21.96 -12.15
CA ASN A 206 29.42 -23.32 -12.40
C ASN A 206 30.46 -23.36 -13.54
N ILE A 207 30.22 -22.61 -14.62
CA ILE A 207 31.17 -22.48 -15.73
C ILE A 207 32.48 -21.84 -15.24
N THR A 208 32.38 -20.77 -14.45
CA THR A 208 33.54 -20.06 -13.89
C THR A 208 34.34 -20.93 -12.93
N ASN A 209 33.65 -21.68 -12.05
CA ASN A 209 34.26 -22.62 -11.12
C ASN A 209 34.98 -23.76 -11.86
N ALA A 210 34.33 -24.37 -12.85
CA ALA A 210 34.94 -25.39 -13.70
C ALA A 210 36.21 -24.87 -14.40
N ALA A 211 36.20 -23.59 -14.77
CA ALA A 211 37.32 -22.91 -15.35
C ALA A 211 38.47 -22.71 -14.36
N SER A 212 38.18 -22.35 -13.10
CA SER A 212 39.19 -22.14 -12.05
C SER A 212 39.88 -23.43 -11.58
N GLU A 213 39.21 -24.57 -11.74
CA GLU A 213 39.69 -25.90 -11.36
C GLU A 213 40.49 -26.59 -12.48
N SER A 214 40.58 -25.99 -13.67
CA SER A 214 41.38 -26.48 -14.80
C SER A 214 42.64 -25.63 -15.01
N ASP A 215 43.75 -26.30 -15.35
CA ASP A 215 44.98 -25.65 -15.81
C ASP A 215 45.02 -25.45 -17.34
N GLY A 216 43.92 -25.80 -18.02
CA GLY A 216 43.76 -25.73 -19.46
C GLY A 216 43.41 -24.34 -19.98
N ASN A 217 43.89 -24.03 -21.17
CA ASN A 217 43.60 -22.80 -21.91
C ASN A 217 42.59 -23.00 -23.06
N ASN A 218 42.04 -24.20 -23.19
CA ASN A 218 41.10 -24.58 -24.24
C ASN A 218 39.75 -24.97 -23.62
N VAL A 219 38.66 -24.81 -24.38
CA VAL A 219 37.31 -25.23 -23.98
C VAL A 219 36.70 -26.16 -25.02
N ALA A 220 36.04 -27.21 -24.55
CA ALA A 220 35.20 -28.09 -25.36
C ALA A 220 33.73 -27.89 -24.95
N ILE A 221 32.86 -27.71 -25.94
CA ILE A 221 31.40 -27.67 -25.76
C ILE A 221 30.81 -28.96 -26.34
N ARG A 222 29.92 -29.62 -25.60
CA ARG A 222 29.14 -30.76 -26.09
C ARG A 222 27.66 -30.45 -26.00
N ILE A 223 26.94 -30.66 -27.10
CA ILE A 223 25.50 -30.50 -27.19
C ILE A 223 24.91 -31.87 -27.53
N GLU A 224 24.11 -32.43 -26.63
CA GLU A 224 23.27 -33.60 -26.86
C GLU A 224 21.85 -33.10 -27.20
N SER A 225 21.32 -33.45 -28.38
CA SER A 225 20.03 -32.96 -28.84
C SER A 225 19.47 -33.77 -30.01
N SER A 226 18.16 -33.99 -30.02
CA SER A 226 17.38 -34.51 -31.16
C SER A 226 17.58 -33.68 -32.44
N TYR A 227 18.00 -32.42 -32.32
CA TYR A 227 18.27 -31.46 -33.40
C TYR A 227 19.77 -31.34 -33.73
N HIS A 228 20.61 -32.31 -33.33
CA HIS A 228 22.06 -32.30 -33.49
C HIS A 228 22.54 -31.97 -34.92
N ASP A 229 21.81 -32.38 -35.96
CA ASP A 229 22.16 -32.10 -37.36
C ASP A 229 22.10 -30.60 -37.66
N GLY A 230 21.17 -29.88 -37.01
CA GLY A 230 21.04 -28.42 -37.05
C GLY A 230 22.20 -27.75 -36.31
N TRP A 231 22.43 -28.16 -35.07
CA TRP A 231 23.53 -27.67 -34.23
C TRP A 231 24.90 -27.83 -34.90
N ASN A 232 25.20 -29.00 -35.49
CA ASN A 232 26.48 -29.22 -36.18
C ASN A 232 26.71 -28.21 -37.30
N ARG A 233 25.71 -27.98 -38.15
CA ARG A 233 25.84 -27.02 -39.26
C ARG A 233 25.98 -25.59 -38.79
N HIS A 234 25.24 -25.20 -37.75
CA HIS A 234 25.36 -23.85 -37.20
C HIS A 234 26.75 -23.64 -36.60
N LEU A 235 27.23 -24.56 -35.76
CA LEU A 235 28.57 -24.44 -35.16
C LEU A 235 29.68 -24.46 -36.22
N GLU A 236 29.55 -25.25 -37.30
CA GLU A 236 30.50 -25.24 -38.43
C GLU A 236 30.59 -23.89 -39.15
N ASP A 237 29.49 -23.14 -39.20
CA ASP A 237 29.41 -21.82 -39.83
C ASP A 237 29.87 -20.70 -38.88
N THR A 238 29.44 -20.77 -37.61
CA THR A 238 29.69 -19.74 -36.60
C THR A 238 31.10 -19.81 -36.00
N LEU A 239 31.62 -20.99 -35.70
CA LEU A 239 32.91 -21.18 -35.03
C LEU A 239 34.04 -21.41 -36.04
N GLU A 240 34.26 -20.46 -36.94
CA GLU A 240 35.30 -20.56 -37.99
C GLU A 240 36.70 -20.75 -37.38
N GLY A 241 37.20 -21.99 -37.41
CA GLY A 241 38.53 -22.37 -36.92
C GLY A 241 38.54 -23.28 -35.69
N ALA A 242 37.39 -23.59 -35.10
CA ALA A 242 37.24 -24.62 -34.08
C ALA A 242 37.27 -26.04 -34.70
N GLU A 243 37.66 -27.05 -33.92
CA GLU A 243 37.52 -28.45 -34.31
C GLU A 243 36.15 -28.96 -33.89
N ILE A 244 35.31 -29.33 -34.87
CA ILE A 244 33.95 -29.80 -34.64
C ILE A 244 33.86 -31.29 -35.00
N SER A 245 33.24 -32.06 -34.12
CA SER A 245 32.91 -33.47 -34.34
C SER A 245 31.44 -33.74 -34.08
N HIS A 246 30.85 -34.58 -34.91
CA HIS A 246 29.44 -34.91 -34.88
C HIS A 246 29.25 -36.43 -34.83
N ASP A 247 28.56 -36.92 -33.80
CA ASP A 247 28.18 -38.32 -33.66
C ASP A 247 26.65 -38.45 -33.78
N SER A 248 26.19 -38.80 -34.98
CA SER A 248 24.77 -38.99 -35.25
C SER A 248 24.17 -40.24 -34.58
N ASP A 249 24.99 -41.21 -34.16
CA ASP A 249 24.48 -42.39 -33.43
C ASP A 249 24.25 -42.08 -31.94
N ALA A 250 24.97 -41.08 -31.41
CA ALA A 250 24.86 -40.59 -30.03
C ALA A 250 24.04 -39.30 -29.91
N GLU A 251 23.60 -38.72 -31.03
CA GLU A 251 22.85 -37.45 -31.08
C GLU A 251 23.63 -36.27 -30.47
N THR A 252 24.97 -36.26 -30.62
CA THR A 252 25.85 -35.26 -30.01
C THR A 252 26.71 -34.50 -31.03
N VAL A 253 26.93 -33.22 -30.72
CA VAL A 253 27.88 -32.34 -31.42
C VAL A 253 28.89 -31.81 -30.41
N GLU A 254 30.18 -31.93 -30.73
CA GLU A 254 31.26 -31.40 -29.91
C GLU A 254 32.03 -30.33 -30.69
N ALA A 255 32.28 -29.18 -30.06
CA ALA A 255 33.11 -28.11 -30.59
C ALA A 255 34.28 -27.82 -29.65
N LYS A 256 35.51 -27.85 -30.18
CA LYS A 256 36.75 -27.59 -29.44
C LYS A 256 37.34 -26.27 -29.87
N VAL A 257 37.42 -25.32 -28.93
CA VAL A 257 37.98 -23.98 -29.14
C VAL A 257 39.27 -23.87 -28.35
N THR A 258 40.34 -23.43 -29.03
CA THR A 258 41.69 -23.38 -28.45
C THR A 258 42.14 -21.96 -28.14
N GLY A 259 42.97 -21.79 -27.11
CA GLY A 259 43.57 -20.51 -26.74
C GLY A 259 42.55 -19.47 -26.30
N VAL A 260 41.55 -19.89 -25.52
CA VAL A 260 40.51 -19.03 -24.97
C VAL A 260 41.02 -18.25 -23.74
N ARG A 261 42.12 -18.73 -23.11
CA ARG A 261 42.75 -18.11 -21.93
C ARG A 261 44.26 -17.97 -22.08
N GLU A 262 44.82 -16.90 -21.51
CA GLU A 262 46.27 -16.78 -21.31
C GLU A 262 46.68 -17.42 -19.98
N THR A 263 47.59 -18.40 -20.01
CA THR A 263 48.27 -18.90 -18.81
C THR A 263 49.74 -18.46 -18.85
N SER A 264 50.20 -17.74 -17.83
CA SER A 264 51.60 -17.33 -17.73
C SER A 264 52.49 -18.56 -17.42
N ASP A 265 53.49 -18.84 -18.25
CA ASP A 265 54.41 -19.99 -18.03
C ASP A 265 55.33 -19.81 -16.80
N ASP A 266 55.47 -18.59 -16.27
CA ASP A 266 56.23 -18.31 -15.05
C ASP A 266 55.25 -18.16 -13.87
N PRO A 267 55.24 -19.10 -12.90
CA PRO A 267 54.34 -19.01 -11.75
C PRO A 267 54.73 -17.85 -10.85
N GLU A 268 53.92 -16.80 -10.87
CA GLU A 268 53.96 -15.68 -9.93
C GLU A 268 52.85 -15.88 -8.90
N LEU A 269 53.22 -15.83 -7.62
CA LEU A 269 52.29 -15.93 -6.51
C LEU A 269 51.82 -14.53 -6.14
N ILE A 270 50.55 -14.21 -6.34
CA ILE A 270 49.95 -12.95 -5.95
C ILE A 270 49.16 -13.16 -4.66
N LEU A 271 49.28 -12.22 -3.72
CA LEU A 271 48.39 -12.15 -2.58
C LEU A 271 47.15 -11.36 -3.01
N GLU A 272 46.06 -12.06 -3.32
CA GLU A 272 44.81 -11.43 -3.80
C GLU A 272 44.07 -10.75 -2.65
N GLU A 273 43.97 -11.44 -1.51
CA GLU A 273 43.16 -10.97 -0.40
C GLU A 273 43.78 -11.36 0.94
N ASP A 274 43.78 -10.42 1.89
CA ASP A 274 43.94 -10.71 3.30
C ASP A 274 42.59 -11.07 3.91
N LYS A 275 42.41 -12.32 4.32
CA LYS A 275 41.17 -12.76 4.97
C LYS A 275 41.20 -12.56 6.48
N GLY A 276 42.24 -11.91 7.01
CA GLY A 276 42.31 -11.58 8.42
C GLY A 276 42.61 -12.79 9.30
N LEU A 277 42.26 -12.68 10.59
CA LEU A 277 42.20 -13.86 11.44
C LEU A 277 40.89 -14.61 11.26
N THR A 278 41.00 -15.93 11.16
CA THR A 278 39.85 -16.83 11.08
C THR A 278 39.77 -17.71 12.32
N ASP A 279 38.56 -17.91 12.84
CA ASP A 279 38.33 -18.88 13.90
C ASP A 279 38.37 -20.33 13.36
N THR A 280 38.12 -21.32 14.22
CA THR A 280 38.01 -22.73 13.78
C THR A 280 36.81 -23.02 12.87
N VAL A 281 35.91 -22.06 12.67
CA VAL A 281 34.62 -22.18 11.98
C VAL A 281 34.55 -21.31 10.70
N GLY A 282 35.62 -20.56 10.38
CA GLY A 282 35.72 -19.75 9.15
C GLY A 282 35.16 -18.33 9.26
N SER A 283 34.86 -17.83 10.46
CA SER A 283 34.42 -16.43 10.67
C SER A 283 35.62 -15.48 10.71
N SER A 284 35.52 -14.33 10.02
CA SER A 284 36.56 -13.29 9.90
C SER A 284 36.55 -12.28 11.06
N ASP A 285 36.40 -12.77 12.30
CA ASP A 285 36.45 -11.92 13.48
C ASP A 285 37.90 -11.55 13.82
N GLN A 286 38.26 -10.27 13.65
CA GLN A 286 39.58 -9.74 13.98
C GLN A 286 39.83 -9.64 15.50
N ARG A 287 38.90 -10.10 16.34
CA ARG A 287 39.05 -10.20 17.80
C ARG A 287 39.44 -11.61 18.17
N VAL A 288 40.56 -11.74 18.88
CA VAL A 288 41.07 -13.05 19.30
C VAL A 288 41.26 -13.11 20.79
N VAL A 289 40.80 -14.23 21.37
CA VAL A 289 40.97 -14.52 22.79
C VAL A 289 42.42 -14.88 23.09
N PHE A 290 42.99 -14.18 24.08
CA PHE A 290 44.34 -14.40 24.56
C PHE A 290 44.50 -15.83 25.09
N GLY A 291 45.42 -16.57 24.47
CA GLY A 291 45.65 -17.98 24.76
C GLY A 291 45.25 -18.91 23.61
N ASP A 292 44.45 -18.43 22.66
CA ASP A 292 44.05 -19.18 21.47
C ASP A 292 45.13 -19.17 20.39
N GLN A 293 45.01 -20.07 19.41
CA GLN A 293 45.92 -20.10 18.27
C GLN A 293 45.53 -19.01 17.28
N LEU A 294 46.45 -18.12 16.91
CA LEU A 294 46.21 -17.12 15.87
C LEU A 294 46.29 -17.81 14.50
N ARG A 295 45.27 -17.66 13.66
CA ARG A 295 45.22 -18.24 12.30
C ARG A 295 45.03 -17.12 11.29
N PHE A 296 46.10 -16.75 10.62
CA PHE A 296 46.09 -15.69 9.62
C PHE A 296 45.76 -16.30 8.27
N ALA A 297 44.56 -16.04 7.77
CA ALA A 297 44.06 -16.55 6.51
C ALA A 297 44.32 -15.54 5.39
N MET A 298 44.68 -16.05 4.23
CA MET A 298 44.98 -15.27 3.04
C MET A 298 44.55 -16.02 1.80
N GLN A 299 44.18 -15.29 0.76
CA GLN A 299 43.90 -15.83 -0.56
C GLN A 299 45.10 -15.58 -1.47
N LEU A 300 45.66 -16.66 -2.00
CA LEU A 300 46.83 -16.60 -2.87
C LEU A 300 46.46 -17.07 -4.27
N ASN A 301 46.82 -16.30 -5.28
CA ASN A 301 46.69 -16.69 -6.68
C ASN A 301 48.04 -17.10 -7.24
N ASN A 302 48.14 -18.32 -7.73
CA ASN A 302 49.27 -18.75 -8.53
C ASN A 302 48.92 -18.60 -10.00
N THR A 303 49.44 -17.55 -10.62
CA THR A 303 49.15 -17.20 -12.03
C THR A 303 49.78 -18.14 -13.05
N GLY A 304 50.65 -19.06 -12.61
CA GLY A 304 51.28 -20.03 -13.49
C GLY A 304 50.70 -21.44 -13.41
N GLY A 305 50.87 -22.19 -14.50
CA GLY A 305 50.35 -23.56 -14.65
C GLY A 305 51.07 -24.65 -13.82
N SER A 306 51.95 -24.29 -12.87
CA SER A 306 52.67 -25.25 -12.02
C SER A 306 52.52 -24.92 -10.54
N ALA A 307 52.31 -25.93 -9.69
CA ALA A 307 52.18 -25.73 -8.24
C ALA A 307 53.45 -25.17 -7.60
N LEU A 308 53.28 -24.21 -6.69
CA LEU A 308 54.30 -23.58 -5.86
C LEU A 308 54.27 -24.11 -4.42
N THR A 309 55.40 -24.02 -3.73
CA THR A 309 55.49 -24.34 -2.28
C THR A 309 56.23 -23.25 -1.49
N PRO A 310 55.73 -22.00 -1.46
CA PRO A 310 56.37 -20.90 -0.73
C PRO A 310 56.43 -21.15 0.79
N ASP A 311 57.50 -20.64 1.41
CA ASP A 311 57.56 -20.40 2.84
C ASP A 311 56.92 -19.03 3.13
N ALA A 312 55.71 -19.04 3.68
CA ALA A 312 54.99 -17.84 4.10
C ALA A 312 55.31 -17.52 5.56
N THR A 313 55.74 -16.30 5.84
CA THR A 313 56.04 -15.81 7.19
C THR A 313 55.07 -14.72 7.59
N VAL A 314 54.36 -14.93 8.70
CA VAL A 314 53.58 -13.88 9.39
C VAL A 314 54.45 -13.25 10.45
N SER A 315 54.54 -11.93 10.46
CA SER A 315 55.21 -11.17 11.52
C SER A 315 54.25 -10.18 12.16
N ILE A 316 54.19 -10.15 13.49
CA ILE A 316 53.41 -9.17 14.24
C ILE A 316 54.28 -7.92 14.44
N LEU A 317 53.92 -6.85 13.76
CA LEU A 317 54.72 -5.63 13.66
C LEU A 317 54.93 -4.99 15.05
N GLY A 318 56.13 -4.46 15.28
CA GLY A 318 56.50 -3.87 16.57
C GLY A 318 56.85 -4.87 17.67
N THR A 319 56.73 -6.17 17.41
CA THR A 319 57.01 -7.25 18.37
C THR A 319 58.02 -8.26 17.80
N PRO A 320 58.64 -9.13 18.62
CA PRO A 320 59.49 -10.21 18.12
C PRO A 320 58.71 -11.45 17.63
N VAL A 321 57.37 -11.40 17.59
CA VAL A 321 56.53 -12.55 17.26
C VAL A 321 56.43 -12.71 15.74
N SER A 322 56.86 -13.87 15.23
CA SER A 322 56.71 -14.27 13.83
C SER A 322 56.68 -15.80 13.71
N GLU A 323 55.98 -16.33 12.71
CA GLU A 323 55.97 -17.76 12.39
C GLU A 323 56.06 -17.98 10.88
N THR A 324 56.82 -18.99 10.45
CA THR A 324 56.97 -19.36 9.04
C THR A 324 56.37 -20.75 8.79
N GLN A 325 55.56 -20.88 7.75
CA GLN A 325 54.92 -22.13 7.35
C GLN A 325 55.04 -22.33 5.84
N ASN A 326 55.33 -23.57 5.44
CA ASN A 326 55.35 -23.94 4.02
C ASN A 326 53.92 -24.16 3.52
N LEU A 327 53.53 -23.46 2.45
CA LEU A 327 52.19 -23.51 1.86
C LEU A 327 52.28 -24.14 0.47
N GLY A 328 51.50 -25.19 0.19
CA GLY A 328 51.38 -25.71 -1.18
C GLY A 328 50.28 -24.96 -1.93
N VAL A 329 50.57 -24.29 -3.04
CA VAL A 329 49.61 -23.50 -3.83
C VAL A 329 49.60 -24.05 -5.25
N GLY A 330 48.49 -24.70 -5.66
CA GLY A 330 48.29 -25.12 -7.05
C GLY A 330 48.03 -23.93 -7.96
N PRO A 331 47.90 -24.11 -9.29
CA PRO A 331 47.44 -23.04 -10.19
C PRO A 331 46.11 -22.44 -9.72
N GLY A 332 45.92 -21.14 -10.00
CA GLY A 332 44.73 -20.38 -9.65
C GLY A 332 44.67 -19.93 -8.19
N ILE A 333 43.48 -19.46 -7.80
CA ILE A 333 43.20 -18.84 -6.50
C ILE A 333 42.95 -19.90 -5.42
N ARG A 334 43.63 -19.78 -4.28
CA ARG A 334 43.58 -20.74 -3.17
C ARG A 334 43.67 -20.05 -1.80
N ASP A 335 42.75 -20.41 -0.92
CA ASP A 335 42.79 -19.99 0.49
C ASP A 335 43.84 -20.76 1.28
N ARG A 336 44.68 -20.05 2.04
CA ARG A 336 45.73 -20.61 2.89
C ARG A 336 45.80 -19.91 4.22
N ASP A 337 46.34 -20.60 5.23
CA ASP A 337 46.49 -20.04 6.56
C ASP A 337 47.87 -20.31 7.17
N VAL A 338 48.39 -19.34 7.91
CA VAL A 338 49.59 -19.48 8.75
C VAL A 338 49.19 -19.38 10.22
N ARG A 339 49.65 -20.32 11.04
CA ARG A 339 49.22 -20.42 12.44
C ARG A 339 50.30 -20.10 13.44
N ILE A 340 50.06 -19.13 14.33
CA ILE A 340 50.93 -18.82 15.47
C ILE A 340 50.35 -19.43 16.75
N ASN A 341 51.08 -20.35 17.37
CA ASN A 341 50.68 -20.97 18.62
C ASN A 341 50.80 -19.99 19.80
N SER A 342 49.90 -20.07 20.79
CA SER A 342 49.91 -19.19 21.96
C SER A 342 51.21 -19.22 22.77
N ASN A 343 51.90 -20.35 22.82
CA ASN A 343 53.21 -20.45 23.46
C ASN A 343 54.28 -19.53 22.84
N VAL A 344 54.11 -19.12 21.58
CA VAL A 344 55.04 -18.25 20.84
C VAL A 344 54.80 -16.79 21.18
N TYR A 345 53.55 -16.37 21.38
CA TYR A 345 53.21 -14.94 21.53
C TYR A 345 52.86 -14.52 22.97
N GLN A 346 52.50 -15.45 23.86
CA GLN A 346 51.96 -15.15 25.21
C GLN A 346 52.87 -14.32 26.13
N ASN A 347 54.18 -14.24 25.85
CA ASN A 347 55.13 -13.44 26.65
C ASN A 347 55.42 -12.07 26.04
N ASP A 348 55.01 -11.86 24.79
CA ASP A 348 55.39 -10.71 23.98
C ASP A 348 54.16 -9.86 23.57
N LEU A 349 52.98 -10.46 23.51
CA LEU A 349 51.70 -9.76 23.31
C LEU A 349 50.94 -9.63 24.64
N ILE A 350 50.36 -8.46 24.85
CA ILE A 350 49.54 -8.08 26.01
C ILE A 350 48.08 -8.01 25.55
N PRO A 351 47.14 -8.65 26.29
CA PRO A 351 45.71 -8.53 25.98
C PRO A 351 45.18 -7.11 26.25
N GLY A 352 44.10 -6.74 25.56
CA GLY A 352 43.54 -5.38 25.50
C GLY A 352 44.09 -4.53 24.35
N GLN A 353 45.01 -5.03 23.53
CA GLN A 353 45.69 -4.22 22.51
C GLN A 353 45.40 -4.70 21.09
N THR A 354 45.36 -3.73 20.16
CA THR A 354 45.36 -3.98 18.72
C THR A 354 46.78 -4.08 18.20
N TYR A 355 47.06 -5.13 17.43
CA TYR A 355 48.35 -5.39 16.80
C TYR A 355 48.20 -5.40 15.29
N GLN A 356 49.24 -4.96 14.60
CA GLN A 356 49.34 -5.06 13.15
C GLN A 356 50.20 -6.26 12.76
N TYR A 357 49.91 -6.91 11.64
CA TYR A 357 50.72 -8.00 11.09
C TYR A 357 51.00 -7.81 9.60
N GLN A 358 52.02 -8.52 9.12
CA GLN A 358 52.35 -8.52 7.70
C GLN A 358 52.80 -9.91 7.26
N TYR A 359 52.48 -10.24 6.01
CA TYR A 359 52.96 -11.42 5.30
C TYR A 359 54.27 -11.12 4.57
N SER A 360 55.10 -12.14 4.44
CA SER A 360 56.24 -12.15 3.52
C SER A 360 56.43 -13.57 2.99
N PHE A 361 56.74 -13.67 1.70
CA PHE A 361 56.97 -14.94 1.03
C PHE A 361 58.45 -15.04 0.61
N ASP A 362 58.99 -16.25 0.52
CA ASP A 362 60.40 -16.47 0.16
C ASP A 362 60.66 -16.45 -1.35
N ILE A 363 59.61 -16.58 -2.15
CA ILE A 363 59.69 -16.68 -3.61
C ILE A 363 59.54 -15.34 -4.34
N ASN A 364 58.93 -14.33 -3.70
CA ASN A 364 58.76 -12.98 -4.21
C ASN A 364 58.59 -11.96 -3.06
N ASP A 365 58.70 -10.67 -3.36
CA ASP A 365 58.56 -9.59 -2.38
C ASP A 365 57.08 -9.22 -2.13
N GLU A 366 56.15 -10.15 -2.35
CA GLU A 366 54.73 -9.94 -2.10
C GLU A 366 54.44 -9.79 -0.62
N SER A 367 53.63 -8.80 -0.29
CA SER A 367 53.24 -8.46 1.08
C SER A 367 51.99 -7.61 1.05
N LEU A 368 51.33 -7.47 2.19
CA LEU A 368 50.19 -6.55 2.30
C LEU A 368 50.63 -5.11 2.04
N ASP A 369 49.92 -4.40 1.17
CA ASP A 369 50.09 -2.96 0.98
C ASP A 369 49.79 -2.17 2.27
N THR A 370 48.80 -2.63 3.02
CA THR A 370 48.46 -2.14 4.36
C THR A 370 48.53 -3.30 5.35
N PRO A 371 49.35 -3.23 6.41
CA PRO A 371 49.37 -4.27 7.43
C PRO A 371 47.97 -4.59 7.96
N GLY A 372 47.62 -5.87 8.03
CA GLY A 372 46.37 -6.30 8.65
C GLY A 372 46.38 -6.03 10.15
N GLU A 373 45.21 -5.89 10.77
CA GLU A 373 45.07 -5.56 12.19
C GLU A 373 44.19 -6.57 12.93
N PHE A 374 44.53 -6.86 14.18
CA PHE A 374 43.69 -7.68 15.05
C PHE A 374 43.78 -7.23 16.50
N TYR A 375 42.67 -7.38 17.22
CA TYR A 375 42.57 -7.09 18.63
C TYR A 375 42.75 -8.38 19.44
N LEU A 376 43.69 -8.37 20.39
CA LEU A 376 43.93 -9.48 21.29
C LEU A 376 43.32 -9.16 22.64
N GLY A 377 42.22 -9.81 23.02
CA GLY A 377 41.49 -9.54 24.27
C GLY A 377 41.45 -10.75 25.21
N LYS A 378 41.01 -10.56 26.45
CA LYS A 378 40.68 -11.65 27.38
C LYS A 378 39.31 -12.27 27.01
N PRO A 379 39.02 -13.51 27.46
CA PRO A 379 37.71 -14.11 27.21
C PRO A 379 36.57 -13.28 27.84
N GLY A 380 35.45 -13.13 27.12
CA GLY A 380 34.28 -12.38 27.57
C GLY A 380 34.50 -10.87 27.64
N THR A 381 33.71 -10.21 28.48
CA THR A 381 33.99 -8.85 28.99
C THR A 381 35.05 -8.92 30.09
N HIS A 382 35.98 -7.97 30.13
CA HIS A 382 37.03 -7.98 31.15
C HIS A 382 37.54 -6.58 31.52
N PHE A 383 37.00 -6.01 32.58
CA PHE A 383 37.26 -4.62 32.93
C PHE A 383 38.33 -4.46 34.00
N ASN A 384 39.33 -3.66 33.70
CA ASN A 384 40.45 -3.37 34.59
C ASN A 384 40.39 -1.92 35.08
N VAL A 385 40.66 -1.68 36.36
CA VAL A 385 40.73 -0.32 36.90
C VAL A 385 42.16 0.20 36.70
N THR A 386 42.32 1.24 35.90
CA THR A 386 43.64 1.71 35.46
C THR A 386 44.14 2.93 36.24
N GLY A 387 43.23 3.72 36.80
CA GLY A 387 43.54 4.87 37.66
C GLY A 387 42.40 5.16 38.63
N ASN A 388 42.74 5.73 39.79
CA ASN A 388 41.77 6.39 40.65
C ASN A 388 42.32 7.75 41.11
N GLU A 389 41.47 8.76 41.12
CA GLU A 389 41.82 10.10 41.56
C GLU A 389 40.73 10.69 42.46
N THR A 390 41.14 11.63 43.31
CA THR A 390 40.25 12.43 44.15
C THR A 390 40.57 13.89 43.94
N THR A 391 39.59 14.66 43.51
CA THR A 391 39.72 16.11 43.28
C THR A 391 38.68 16.85 44.11
N SER A 392 39.05 18.02 44.65
CA SER A 392 38.17 18.83 45.49
C SER A 392 38.14 20.26 44.95
N ASP A 393 36.95 20.82 44.82
CA ASP A 393 36.73 22.22 44.44
C ASP A 393 36.42 23.15 45.65
N GLY A 394 36.31 22.57 46.85
CA GLY A 394 36.04 23.24 48.11
C GLY A 394 34.58 23.22 48.56
N GLU A 395 33.67 22.72 47.73
CA GLU A 395 32.27 22.43 48.09
C GLU A 395 31.98 20.94 47.92
N ASN A 396 32.48 20.36 46.83
CA ASN A 396 32.39 18.95 46.52
C ASN A 396 33.77 18.30 46.34
N ILE A 397 33.82 17.00 46.55
CA ILE A 397 34.95 16.13 46.25
C ILE A 397 34.49 15.10 45.21
N THR A 398 35.17 15.04 44.07
CA THR A 398 34.92 14.05 43.03
C THR A 398 35.94 12.92 43.15
N ILE A 399 35.44 11.69 43.27
CA ILE A 399 36.21 10.46 43.12
C ILE A 399 36.01 10.01 41.67
N SER A 400 37.09 9.82 40.93
CA SER A 400 37.02 9.29 39.56
C SER A 400 37.89 8.05 39.40
N ALA A 401 37.49 7.16 38.48
CA ALA A 401 38.31 6.05 38.05
C ALA A 401 38.19 5.78 36.56
N ASP A 402 39.33 5.49 35.95
CA ASP A 402 39.44 5.09 34.55
C ASP A 402 39.34 3.57 34.45
N ILE A 403 38.35 3.11 33.69
CA ILE A 403 37.99 1.71 33.50
C ILE A 403 38.29 1.32 32.05
N TRP A 404 38.95 0.19 31.85
CA TRP A 404 39.32 -0.31 30.51
C TRP A 404 38.78 -1.71 30.28
N ASN A 405 37.96 -1.91 29.24
CA ASN A 405 37.51 -3.24 28.83
C ASN A 405 38.58 -3.94 27.98
N GLN A 406 39.34 -4.85 28.59
CA GLN A 406 40.34 -5.70 27.94
C GLN A 406 39.76 -7.00 27.34
N GLY A 407 38.45 -7.20 27.41
CA GLY A 407 37.73 -8.35 26.86
C GLY A 407 37.64 -8.33 25.33
N VAL A 408 37.19 -9.42 24.73
CA VAL A 408 36.85 -9.50 23.28
C VAL A 408 35.37 -9.21 23.00
N GLU A 409 34.54 -9.16 24.05
CA GLU A 409 33.11 -8.85 23.95
C GLU A 409 32.84 -7.40 24.37
N ASN A 410 31.85 -6.79 23.71
CA ASN A 410 31.28 -5.52 24.12
C ASN A 410 30.45 -5.72 25.39
N ALA A 411 30.51 -4.76 26.30
CA ALA A 411 29.69 -4.72 27.49
C ALA A 411 28.66 -3.62 27.33
N THR A 412 27.55 -3.92 26.66
CA THR A 412 26.48 -2.97 26.32
C THR A 412 25.12 -3.59 26.65
N GLY A 413 24.13 -2.77 27.01
CA GLY A 413 22.79 -3.23 27.37
C GLY A 413 22.82 -4.18 28.56
N ALA A 414 22.27 -5.38 28.38
CA ALA A 414 22.18 -6.38 29.45
C ALA A 414 23.56 -6.89 29.95
N ASP A 415 24.62 -6.67 29.18
CA ASP A 415 25.99 -7.06 29.51
C ASP A 415 26.85 -5.87 30.00
N ALA A 416 26.24 -4.70 30.24
CA ALA A 416 26.88 -3.56 30.87
C ALA A 416 27.37 -3.91 32.28
N GLN A 417 28.45 -3.26 32.73
CA GLN A 417 29.05 -3.60 34.02
C GLN A 417 28.77 -2.58 35.11
N ASP A 418 28.34 -3.07 36.27
CA ASP A 418 28.31 -2.32 37.52
C ASP A 418 29.72 -2.05 38.06
N ILE A 419 30.11 -0.79 38.15
CA ILE A 419 31.29 -0.34 38.87
C ILE A 419 30.86 0.11 40.27
N SER A 420 31.33 -0.58 41.31
CA SER A 420 30.98 -0.24 42.69
C SER A 420 32.03 0.66 43.34
N LEU A 421 31.57 1.63 44.14
CA LEU A 421 32.36 2.42 45.06
C LEU A 421 31.89 2.14 46.49
N GLU A 422 32.74 1.51 47.31
CA GLU A 422 32.44 1.14 48.69
C GLU A 422 33.38 1.85 49.67
N PHE A 423 32.85 2.32 50.80
CA PHE A 423 33.64 2.90 51.88
C PHE A 423 33.85 1.90 53.02
N ASP A 424 35.04 1.90 53.63
CA ASP A 424 35.33 1.11 54.84
C ASP A 424 34.78 1.81 56.10
N HIS A 425 33.46 2.03 56.12
CA HIS A 425 32.73 2.67 57.22
C HIS A 425 31.33 2.04 57.40
N PRO A 426 30.92 1.67 58.62
CA PRO A 426 29.68 0.90 58.84
C PRO A 426 28.39 1.67 58.53
N ASP A 427 28.45 3.01 58.50
CA ASP A 427 27.30 3.89 58.30
C ASP A 427 27.28 4.55 56.90
N ILE A 428 28.12 4.09 55.96
CA ILE A 428 28.16 4.60 54.59
C ILE A 428 27.97 3.43 53.63
N ASP A 429 26.81 3.40 52.99
CA ASP A 429 26.52 2.42 51.96
C ASP A 429 27.29 2.72 50.68
N GLY A 430 27.74 1.66 49.99
CA GLY A 430 28.38 1.79 48.69
C GLY A 430 27.39 2.16 47.59
N VAL A 431 27.91 2.75 46.51
CA VAL A 431 27.14 3.10 45.32
C VAL A 431 27.62 2.30 44.12
N LYS A 432 26.74 2.06 43.16
CA LYS A 432 27.07 1.41 41.89
C LYS A 432 26.76 2.36 40.74
N GLN A 433 27.58 2.31 39.71
CA GLN A 433 27.35 3.00 38.46
C GLN A 433 27.56 2.01 37.32
N GLU A 434 26.55 1.86 36.47
CA GLU A 434 26.66 1.07 35.26
C GLU A 434 27.53 1.79 34.22
N LEU A 435 28.43 1.05 33.60
CA LEU A 435 29.31 1.55 32.55
C LEU A 435 29.28 0.59 31.35
N GLU A 436 28.94 1.14 30.19
CA GLU A 436 29.01 0.45 28.92
C GLU A 436 30.33 0.75 28.23
N LEU A 437 31.06 -0.30 27.83
CA LEU A 437 32.29 -0.17 27.06
C LEU A 437 32.39 -1.26 26.01
N ASP A 438 32.60 -0.84 24.77
CA ASP A 438 33.02 -1.73 23.69
C ASP A 438 34.38 -2.39 24.02
N TYR A 439 34.69 -3.49 23.34
CA TYR A 439 35.98 -4.15 23.50
C TYR A 439 37.13 -3.17 23.21
N GLY A 440 38.16 -3.18 24.06
CA GLY A 440 39.32 -2.32 23.93
C GLY A 440 39.09 -0.85 24.32
N ALA A 441 37.86 -0.43 24.62
CA ALA A 441 37.52 0.95 24.97
C ALA A 441 37.85 1.28 26.44
N GLU A 442 38.27 2.52 26.68
CA GLU A 442 38.46 3.12 28.00
C GLU A 442 37.32 4.11 28.28
N GLY A 443 36.83 4.12 29.51
CA GLY A 443 35.85 5.09 30.01
C GLY A 443 36.16 5.52 31.43
N THR A 444 35.50 6.57 31.90
CA THR A 444 35.71 7.11 33.24
C THR A 444 34.39 7.14 33.99
N VAL A 445 34.40 6.68 35.23
CA VAL A 445 33.29 6.84 36.19
C VAL A 445 33.65 7.90 37.21
N GLU A 446 32.66 8.69 37.63
CA GLU A 446 32.83 9.81 38.54
C GLU A 446 31.71 9.86 39.57
N TRP A 447 32.09 9.93 40.85
CA TRP A 447 31.17 10.11 41.97
C TRP A 447 31.48 11.43 42.66
N THR A 448 30.47 12.28 42.81
CA THR A 448 30.62 13.59 43.46
C THR A 448 30.02 13.55 44.86
N ILE A 449 30.81 13.97 45.85
CA ILE A 449 30.46 13.95 47.28
C ILE A 449 30.47 15.38 47.80
N ASN A 450 29.39 15.80 48.45
CA ASN A 450 29.34 17.11 49.09
C ASN A 450 30.18 17.11 50.38
N GLU A 451 31.26 17.90 50.42
CA GLU A 451 32.21 17.95 51.54
C GLU A 451 31.52 18.44 52.83
N SER A 452 30.49 19.28 52.71
CA SER A 452 29.76 19.84 53.86
C SER A 452 28.76 18.87 54.50
N ALA A 453 28.30 17.87 53.76
CA ALA A 453 27.35 16.86 54.22
C ALA A 453 28.02 15.74 55.03
N TRP A 454 29.34 15.68 54.99
CA TRP A 454 30.11 14.63 55.64
C TRP A 454 30.91 15.19 56.82
N PRO A 455 30.98 14.48 57.96
CA PRO A 455 31.86 14.86 59.05
C PRO A 455 33.32 14.97 58.60
N GLY A 456 34.09 15.85 59.24
CA GLY A 456 35.53 15.91 59.00
C GLY A 456 36.22 14.61 59.42
N GLY A 457 36.95 13.96 58.49
CA GLY A 457 37.58 12.64 58.70
C GLY A 457 38.33 12.09 57.49
N GLU A 458 38.99 10.93 57.67
CA GLU A 458 39.57 10.13 56.58
C GLU A 458 38.68 8.90 56.32
N TYR A 459 38.31 8.67 55.07
CA TYR A 459 37.39 7.60 54.64
C TYR A 459 38.06 6.74 53.56
N PRO A 460 38.62 5.57 53.90
CA PRO A 460 39.13 4.63 52.90
C PRO A 460 38.00 4.11 52.02
N PHE A 461 38.25 3.99 50.71
CA PHE A 461 37.28 3.46 49.76
C PHE A 461 37.90 2.46 48.78
N THR A 462 37.05 1.64 48.18
CA THR A 462 37.38 0.67 47.14
C THR A 462 36.47 0.88 45.95
N ILE A 463 37.06 1.00 44.76
CA ILE A 463 36.36 0.96 43.48
C ILE A 463 36.55 -0.45 42.91
N ALA A 464 35.49 -1.16 42.58
CA ALA A 464 35.55 -2.53 42.09
C ALA A 464 34.71 -2.73 40.83
N THR A 465 35.26 -3.55 39.94
CA THR A 465 34.54 -4.21 38.85
C THR A 465 34.40 -5.70 39.21
N ASP A 466 33.75 -6.50 38.36
CA ASP A 466 33.72 -7.95 38.57
C ASP A 466 35.11 -8.61 38.41
N ASN A 467 36.08 -7.91 37.81
CA ASN A 467 37.37 -8.47 37.42
C ASN A 467 38.56 -7.84 38.13
N ASP A 468 38.46 -6.59 38.60
CA ASP A 468 39.55 -5.84 39.21
C ASP A 468 39.05 -4.85 40.27
N SER A 469 39.96 -4.34 41.11
CA SER A 469 39.62 -3.32 42.11
C SER A 469 40.78 -2.40 42.44
N ALA A 470 40.48 -1.15 42.77
CA ALA A 470 41.44 -0.14 43.20
C ALA A 470 41.01 0.49 44.54
N HIS A 471 41.97 0.86 45.38
CA HIS A 471 41.70 1.46 46.69
C HIS A 471 42.17 2.92 46.75
N GLY A 472 41.43 3.75 47.48
CA GLY A 472 41.76 5.17 47.71
C GLY A 472 41.42 5.61 49.14
N ILE A 473 41.73 6.87 49.47
CA ILE A 473 41.37 7.49 50.75
C ILE A 473 40.82 8.89 50.47
N LEU A 474 39.59 9.13 50.91
CA LEU A 474 38.91 10.42 50.87
C LEU A 474 39.20 11.20 52.16
N ASN A 475 39.58 12.48 52.07
CA ASN A 475 39.87 13.32 53.24
C ASN A 475 38.92 14.53 53.27
N ILE A 476 38.18 14.69 54.37
CA ILE A 476 37.15 15.74 54.54
C ILE A 476 37.58 16.65 55.69
N SER A 477 37.64 17.96 55.42
CA SER A 477 38.33 18.90 56.32
C SER A 477 37.41 19.87 57.09
N GLY A 478 36.09 19.85 56.87
CA GLY A 478 35.19 20.91 57.37
C GLY A 478 33.70 20.62 57.64
N GLY A 479 33.23 19.38 57.82
CA GLY A 479 31.81 19.08 58.14
C GLY A 479 31.26 19.76 59.41
N GLN A 480 29.99 20.20 59.39
CA GLN A 480 29.31 20.96 60.46
C GLN A 480 29.06 20.13 61.76
N GLU A 481 29.05 20.78 62.93
CA GLU A 481 28.36 20.27 64.13
C GLU A 481 26.84 20.39 63.86
N GLY A 482 26.05 19.32 64.07
CA GLY A 482 24.63 19.28 63.68
C GLY A 482 23.72 20.33 64.36
N ASP A 483 22.53 20.50 63.78
CA ASP A 483 21.50 21.50 64.12
C ASP A 483 20.36 20.91 65.01
N GLY A 484 20.58 19.79 65.69
CA GLY A 484 19.54 19.11 66.49
C GLY A 484 18.59 18.24 65.65
N ILE A 485 17.33 18.08 66.10
CA ILE A 485 16.30 17.35 65.34
C ILE A 485 15.72 18.26 64.26
N VAL A 486 16.01 17.92 63.01
CA VAL A 486 15.60 18.67 61.83
C VAL A 486 14.65 17.83 60.98
N VAL A 487 13.71 18.49 60.31
CA VAL A 487 12.88 17.84 59.27
C VAL A 487 13.79 17.50 58.10
N THR A 488 13.92 16.23 57.77
CA THR A 488 14.82 15.71 56.73
C THR A 488 14.08 15.20 55.51
N ALA A 489 12.85 14.69 55.68
CA ALA A 489 12.00 14.32 54.56
C ALA A 489 10.53 14.64 54.84
N ASP A 490 9.81 14.97 53.77
CA ASP A 490 8.36 15.01 53.74
C ASP A 490 7.87 13.70 53.13
N HIS A 491 6.96 13.00 53.80
CA HIS A 491 6.38 11.76 53.30
C HIS A 491 4.94 11.93 52.80
N GLY A 492 4.44 13.16 52.64
CA GLY A 492 3.11 13.35 52.06
C GLY A 492 1.98 12.80 52.92
N VAL A 493 0.87 12.45 52.28
CA VAL A 493 -0.25 11.74 52.91
C VAL A 493 0.02 10.24 52.88
N LEU A 494 0.01 9.60 54.04
CA LEU A 494 0.34 8.19 54.22
C LEU A 494 -0.91 7.30 54.03
N ASP A 495 -0.86 6.36 53.09
CA ASP A 495 -1.89 5.32 52.89
C ASP A 495 -1.68 4.08 53.80
N GLY A 496 -0.56 4.03 54.52
CA GLY A 496 -0.23 2.97 55.46
C GLY A 496 1.16 3.11 56.10
N PRO A 497 1.47 2.27 57.11
CA PRO A 497 2.79 2.30 57.77
C PRO A 497 3.89 1.84 56.81
N GLY A 498 4.82 2.75 56.48
CA GLY A 498 5.98 2.51 55.61
C GLY A 498 5.80 2.97 54.16
N ASP A 499 4.73 3.70 53.87
CA ASP A 499 4.47 4.29 52.55
C ASP A 499 5.25 5.61 52.37
N THR A 500 5.65 5.93 51.14
CA THR A 500 6.20 7.25 50.77
C THR A 500 5.13 8.29 50.48
N GLY A 501 3.87 7.89 50.61
CA GLY A 501 2.69 8.72 50.61
C GLY A 501 2.36 9.29 49.23
N ASP A 502 1.07 9.31 48.92
CA ASP A 502 0.57 10.02 47.76
C ASP A 502 0.08 11.41 48.19
N GLN A 503 0.14 12.42 47.33
CA GLN A 503 -0.34 13.76 47.68
C GLN A 503 -1.86 13.87 47.50
N ARG A 504 -2.62 12.83 47.87
CA ARG A 504 -4.04 12.70 47.58
C ARG A 504 -4.80 12.32 48.84
N VAL A 505 -5.91 13.00 49.08
CA VAL A 505 -6.80 12.81 50.22
C VAL A 505 -8.20 12.52 49.70
N ASP A 506 -8.71 11.33 50.04
CA ASP A 506 -10.11 10.99 49.82
C ASP A 506 -10.99 11.67 50.88
N VAL A 507 -11.74 12.69 50.48
CA VAL A 507 -12.62 13.43 51.40
C VAL A 507 -13.86 12.64 51.82
N THR A 508 -14.06 11.43 51.28
CA THR A 508 -15.14 10.53 51.71
C THR A 508 -14.77 9.68 52.94
N GLU A 509 -13.48 9.58 53.25
CA GLU A 509 -12.97 8.98 54.49
C GLU A 509 -13.11 9.94 55.68
N GLU A 510 -13.10 9.44 56.92
CA GLU A 510 -13.24 10.30 58.12
C GLU A 510 -11.96 11.08 58.45
N THR A 511 -10.79 10.47 58.24
CA THR A 511 -9.48 11.05 58.54
C THR A 511 -8.40 10.59 57.56
N PHE A 512 -7.32 11.35 57.45
CA PHE A 512 -6.09 10.97 56.74
C PHE A 512 -4.86 11.29 57.58
N THR A 513 -3.68 10.81 57.18
CA THR A 513 -2.44 10.99 57.94
C THR A 513 -1.37 11.68 57.11
N ILE A 514 -0.70 12.71 57.64
CA ILE A 514 0.50 13.29 57.03
C ILE A 514 1.76 12.81 57.74
N GLY A 515 2.74 12.35 56.99
CA GLY A 515 4.02 11.84 57.49
C GLY A 515 5.20 12.77 57.23
N THR A 516 6.15 12.85 58.16
CA THR A 516 7.44 13.50 57.93
C THR A 516 8.57 12.72 58.60
N GLU A 517 9.74 12.66 57.99
CA GLU A 517 10.96 12.18 58.64
C GLU A 517 11.66 13.33 59.35
N VAL A 518 12.01 13.08 60.61
CA VAL A 518 12.88 13.95 61.38
C VAL A 518 14.14 13.19 61.77
N THR A 519 15.30 13.83 61.62
CA THR A 519 16.60 13.23 61.96
C THR A 519 17.31 14.06 63.00
N ASN A 520 17.87 13.41 64.00
CA ASN A 520 18.78 14.07 64.93
C ASN A 520 20.19 14.17 64.34
N THR A 521 20.57 15.37 63.92
CA THR A 521 21.90 15.67 63.38
C THR A 521 22.97 15.89 64.46
N ASN A 522 22.59 15.94 65.75
CA ASN A 522 23.55 16.07 66.84
C ASN A 522 24.27 14.75 67.17
N LEU A 523 25.44 14.85 67.80
CA LEU A 523 26.22 13.72 68.32
C LEU A 523 25.68 13.14 69.65
N THR A 524 24.57 13.66 70.16
CA THR A 524 23.93 13.27 71.42
C THR A 524 22.44 13.07 71.24
N THR A 525 21.82 12.24 72.09
CA THR A 525 20.36 12.08 72.15
C THR A 525 19.67 13.43 72.38
N GLU A 526 18.68 13.74 71.55
CA GLU A 526 17.84 14.96 71.65
C GLU A 526 16.36 14.57 71.80
N THR A 527 15.57 15.46 72.42
CA THR A 527 14.11 15.32 72.57
C THR A 527 13.45 16.63 72.14
N GLN A 528 12.48 16.57 71.24
CA GLN A 528 11.87 17.77 70.64
C GLN A 528 10.42 17.51 70.19
N ASP A 529 9.60 18.57 70.19
CA ASP A 529 8.25 18.53 69.61
C ASP A 529 8.29 18.83 68.11
N VAL A 530 7.48 18.11 67.35
CA VAL A 530 7.24 18.27 65.91
C VAL A 530 5.78 18.67 65.73
N ALA A 531 5.52 19.77 65.03
CA ALA A 531 4.19 20.34 64.85
C ALA A 531 3.86 20.50 63.37
N LEU A 532 2.63 20.12 62.99
CA LEU A 532 2.05 20.34 61.67
C LEU A 532 1.09 21.54 61.69
N SER A 533 1.17 22.39 60.67
CA SER A 533 0.27 23.54 60.47
C SER A 533 -0.37 23.48 59.08
N LEU A 534 -1.65 23.85 59.02
CA LEU A 534 -2.49 23.89 57.81
C LEU A 534 -2.91 25.35 57.56
N PRO A 535 -2.16 26.11 56.75
CA PRO A 535 -2.47 27.52 56.49
C PRO A 535 -3.83 27.67 55.79
N GLY A 536 -4.79 28.30 56.46
CA GLY A 536 -6.15 28.51 55.92
C GLY A 536 -7.21 27.73 56.69
N GLU A 537 -6.88 26.51 57.12
CA GLU A 537 -7.78 25.58 57.81
C GLU A 537 -7.38 25.39 59.28
N SER A 538 -7.35 26.48 60.04
CA SER A 538 -6.91 26.47 61.44
C SER A 538 -7.79 25.63 62.38
N GLY A 539 -8.91 25.10 61.88
CA GLY A 539 -9.83 24.23 62.63
C GLY A 539 -9.35 22.79 62.76
N SER A 540 -8.45 22.35 61.86
CA SER A 540 -8.07 20.95 61.65
C SER A 540 -6.60 20.67 61.98
N GLU A 541 -5.89 21.63 62.61
CA GLU A 541 -4.49 21.44 63.02
C GLU A 541 -4.38 20.43 64.18
N PRO A 542 -3.59 19.34 64.02
CA PRO A 542 -3.39 18.34 65.06
C PRO A 542 -2.46 18.82 66.19
N GLU A 543 -2.48 18.14 67.33
CA GLU A 543 -1.56 18.44 68.44
C GLU A 543 -0.10 18.05 68.08
N PRO A 544 0.93 18.79 68.55
CA PRO A 544 2.33 18.44 68.31
C PRO A 544 2.73 17.10 68.92
N GLU A 545 3.60 16.36 68.22
CA GLU A 545 4.14 15.06 68.65
C GLU A 545 5.57 15.20 69.19
N THR A 546 5.87 14.56 70.33
CA THR A 546 7.21 14.62 70.95
C THR A 546 8.06 13.41 70.57
N VAL A 547 9.21 13.62 69.93
CA VAL A 547 10.16 12.56 69.56
C VAL A 547 11.43 12.59 70.43
N THR A 548 12.12 11.46 70.56
CA THR A 548 13.44 11.36 71.22
C THR A 548 14.35 10.45 70.42
N LEU A 549 15.43 11.03 69.87
CA LEU A 549 16.28 10.39 68.87
C LEU A 549 17.74 10.41 69.31
N GLU A 550 18.42 9.27 69.18
CA GLU A 550 19.87 9.15 69.32
C GLU A 550 20.60 9.85 68.15
N SER A 551 21.93 9.91 68.20
CA SER A 551 22.72 10.56 67.14
C SER A 551 22.53 9.88 65.79
N ASN A 552 22.22 10.66 64.75
CA ASN A 552 21.90 10.21 63.39
C ASN A 552 20.70 9.23 63.31
N GLU A 553 19.87 9.15 64.35
CA GLU A 553 18.62 8.39 64.29
C GLU A 553 17.55 9.24 63.59
N SER A 554 16.83 8.62 62.65
CA SER A 554 15.62 9.16 62.01
C SER A 554 14.37 8.48 62.55
N GLU A 555 13.27 9.22 62.65
CA GLU A 555 11.94 8.68 62.93
C GLU A 555 10.90 9.37 62.05
N THR A 556 9.91 8.60 61.58
CA THR A 556 8.75 9.12 60.88
C THR A 556 7.69 9.54 61.90
N VAL A 557 7.33 10.83 61.91
CA VAL A 557 6.24 11.38 62.70
C VAL A 557 5.00 11.47 61.81
N ALA A 558 3.87 10.99 62.34
CA ALA A 558 2.60 10.90 61.62
C ALA A 558 1.51 11.70 62.34
N PHE A 559 0.79 12.55 61.61
CA PHE A 559 -0.27 13.42 62.12
C PHE A 559 -1.62 13.04 61.50
N GLU A 560 -2.59 12.64 62.33
CA GLU A 560 -3.96 12.31 61.89
C GLU A 560 -4.81 13.59 61.81
N ILE A 561 -5.51 13.79 60.68
CA ILE A 561 -6.26 15.02 60.34
C ILE A 561 -7.68 14.62 59.89
N ASP A 562 -8.70 15.32 60.38
CA ASP A 562 -10.11 15.13 59.99
C ASP A 562 -10.36 15.70 58.58
N THR A 563 -11.11 15.00 57.73
CA THR A 563 -11.38 15.40 56.33
C THR A 563 -12.50 16.45 56.17
N ASP A 564 -13.31 16.67 57.23
CA ASP A 564 -14.55 17.47 57.21
C ASP A 564 -14.39 18.93 56.73
N ASP A 565 -13.17 19.48 56.80
CA ASP A 565 -12.87 20.87 56.47
C ASP A 565 -12.31 21.04 55.03
N PHE A 566 -12.21 19.97 54.23
CA PHE A 566 -11.64 20.01 52.87
C PHE A 566 -12.70 19.86 51.77
N GLU A 567 -12.61 20.70 50.74
CA GLU A 567 -13.47 20.67 49.55
C GLU A 567 -12.82 19.80 48.46
N ALA A 568 -13.59 18.88 47.86
CA ALA A 568 -13.13 18.08 46.73
C ALA A 568 -12.77 18.99 45.53
N GLY A 569 -11.71 18.64 44.79
CA GLY A 569 -11.19 19.45 43.67
C GLY A 569 -10.15 20.49 44.07
N SER A 570 -9.79 20.60 45.35
CA SER A 570 -8.90 21.65 45.87
C SER A 570 -7.54 21.13 46.32
N VAL A 571 -6.49 21.94 46.14
CA VAL A 571 -5.13 21.67 46.64
C VAL A 571 -4.87 22.50 47.89
N TYR A 572 -4.42 21.83 48.95
CA TYR A 572 -4.12 22.42 50.25
C TYR A 572 -2.62 22.33 50.55
N GLU A 573 -2.11 23.33 51.27
CA GLU A 573 -0.72 23.36 51.74
C GLU A 573 -0.64 22.96 53.22
N TYR A 574 0.46 22.32 53.62
CA TYR A 574 0.81 22.06 55.01
C TYR A 574 2.29 22.34 55.27
N ASN A 575 2.65 22.57 56.53
CA ASN A 575 4.03 22.78 56.93
C ASN A 575 4.33 22.07 58.25
N VAL A 576 5.42 21.30 58.26
CA VAL A 576 5.92 20.67 59.47
C VAL A 576 7.14 21.42 60.01
N SER A 577 7.17 21.62 61.31
CA SER A 577 8.24 22.33 62.00
C SER A 577 8.62 21.67 63.32
N THR A 578 9.89 21.77 63.65
CA THR A 578 10.47 21.54 64.98
C THR A 578 10.89 22.90 65.57
N GLU A 579 11.34 22.94 66.83
CA GLU A 579 11.95 24.18 67.37
C GLU A 579 13.26 24.59 66.64
N ASN A 580 13.93 23.67 65.92
CA ASN A 580 15.24 23.91 65.29
C ASN A 580 15.17 24.01 63.75
N SER A 581 14.15 23.43 63.11
CA SER A 581 13.99 23.42 61.67
C SER A 581 12.52 23.53 61.28
N SER A 582 12.25 24.03 60.09
CA SER A 582 10.94 23.94 59.45
C SER A 582 11.14 23.51 58.01
N MET A 583 10.11 22.93 57.40
CA MET A 583 10.16 22.66 55.97
C MET A 583 10.48 23.95 55.21
N THR A 584 11.37 23.85 54.23
CA THR A 584 11.80 24.97 53.39
C THR A 584 10.78 25.29 52.30
N THR A 585 10.03 24.27 51.88
CA THR A 585 8.88 24.34 50.97
C THR A 585 7.71 23.65 51.67
N PRO A 586 6.53 24.29 51.82
CA PRO A 586 5.33 23.62 52.31
C PRO A 586 5.01 22.38 51.47
N GLY A 587 4.53 21.31 52.11
CA GLY A 587 3.97 20.17 51.40
C GLY A 587 2.57 20.50 50.87
N THR A 588 2.10 19.75 49.89
CA THR A 588 0.76 19.91 49.30
C THR A 588 0.04 18.59 49.22
N PHE A 589 -1.29 18.62 49.32
CA PHE A 589 -2.15 17.50 48.95
C PHE A 589 -3.40 17.98 48.22
N TYR A 590 -3.89 17.15 47.30
CA TYR A 590 -5.15 17.31 46.60
C TYR A 590 -6.25 16.58 47.36
N ALA A 591 -7.34 17.27 47.66
CA ALA A 591 -8.54 16.70 48.25
C ALA A 591 -9.54 16.36 47.14
N GLY A 592 -9.99 15.10 47.05
CA GLY A 592 -10.92 14.64 46.02
C GLY A 592 -11.83 13.53 46.51
N TYR A 593 -12.82 13.15 45.70
CA TYR A 593 -13.70 12.01 46.00
C TYR A 593 -12.99 10.67 45.78
N SER A 594 -13.47 9.62 46.44
CA SER A 594 -13.00 8.25 46.23
C SER A 594 -13.12 7.81 44.76
N GLY A 595 -12.06 7.24 44.20
CA GLY A 595 -12.02 6.79 42.81
C GLY A 595 -11.97 7.94 41.81
N THR A 596 -12.55 7.75 40.63
CA THR A 596 -12.83 8.82 39.66
C THR A 596 -14.16 9.49 39.99
N TYR A 597 -14.27 10.79 39.71
CA TYR A 597 -15.54 11.52 39.83
C TYR A 597 -15.59 12.64 38.81
N PHE A 598 -16.34 12.50 37.71
CA PHE A 598 -16.36 13.49 36.64
C PHE A 598 -17.58 14.39 36.75
N GLU A 599 -17.34 15.67 37.04
CA GLU A 599 -18.36 16.70 37.07
C GLU A 599 -18.41 17.43 35.72
N ALA A 600 -19.59 17.46 35.09
CA ALA A 600 -19.90 18.36 33.98
C ALA A 600 -20.31 19.73 34.51
N SER A 601 -19.76 20.80 33.95
CA SER A 601 -20.01 22.17 34.39
C SER A 601 -19.84 23.18 33.25
N GLU A 602 -20.40 24.37 33.43
CA GLU A 602 -20.31 25.46 32.45
C GLU A 602 -20.82 25.08 31.05
N THR A 603 -21.87 24.24 30.98
CA THR A 603 -22.45 23.84 29.69
C THR A 603 -23.05 25.04 28.96
N ASN A 604 -22.70 25.19 27.69
CA ASN A 604 -23.09 26.32 26.86
C ASN A 604 -23.37 25.88 25.43
N ALA A 605 -24.18 26.64 24.70
CA ALA A 605 -24.47 26.42 23.28
C ALA A 605 -24.16 27.69 22.48
N THR A 606 -23.53 27.54 21.32
CA THR A 606 -23.20 28.63 20.42
C THR A 606 -23.56 28.29 18.99
N HIS A 607 -24.15 29.25 18.28
CA HIS A 607 -24.55 29.14 16.87
C HIS A 607 -23.42 29.60 15.95
N ASP A 608 -23.21 28.84 14.88
CA ASP A 608 -22.50 29.23 13.66
C ASP A 608 -23.46 29.08 12.45
N ASP A 609 -23.07 29.50 11.26
CA ASP A 609 -23.96 29.61 10.09
C ASP A 609 -24.68 28.28 9.72
N ASP A 610 -24.12 27.11 10.06
CA ASP A 610 -24.70 25.78 9.77
C ASP A 610 -24.84 24.85 11.00
N TYR A 611 -24.35 25.26 12.17
CA TYR A 611 -24.20 24.36 13.33
C TYR A 611 -24.51 25.02 14.68
N VAL A 612 -25.13 24.27 15.58
CA VAL A 612 -25.08 24.53 17.02
C VAL A 612 -23.95 23.72 17.63
N THR A 613 -22.99 24.40 18.27
CA THR A 613 -21.94 23.74 19.06
C THR A 613 -22.29 23.81 20.54
N VAL A 614 -22.49 22.65 21.17
CA VAL A 614 -22.67 22.49 22.61
C VAL A 614 -21.32 22.17 23.24
N THR A 615 -20.90 22.96 24.23
CA THR A 615 -19.63 22.79 24.95
C THR A 615 -19.86 22.58 26.44
N SER A 616 -19.08 21.74 27.11
CA SER A 616 -19.13 21.56 28.57
C SER A 616 -17.73 21.28 29.14
N ASN A 617 -17.43 21.80 30.32
CA ASN A 617 -16.18 21.49 31.04
C ASN A 617 -16.36 20.23 31.86
N ILE A 618 -15.55 19.21 31.56
CA ILE A 618 -15.54 17.96 32.30
C ILE A 618 -14.33 17.95 33.23
N THR A 619 -14.59 17.95 34.55
CA THR A 619 -13.56 17.99 35.59
C THR A 619 -13.57 16.71 36.42
N ASN A 620 -12.42 16.02 36.54
CA ASN A 620 -12.30 14.88 37.45
C ASN A 620 -11.98 15.34 38.87
N LEU A 621 -12.98 15.40 39.74
CA LEU A 621 -12.87 15.72 41.17
C LEU A 621 -12.45 14.53 42.03
N GLY A 622 -12.22 13.36 41.43
CA GLY A 622 -11.77 12.15 42.12
C GLY A 622 -10.28 12.17 42.44
N VAL A 623 -9.84 11.27 43.34
CA VAL A 623 -8.42 11.05 43.66
C VAL A 623 -7.73 10.08 42.70
N GLU A 624 -8.48 9.35 41.86
CA GLU A 624 -7.91 8.48 40.83
C GLU A 624 -8.04 9.12 39.44
N SER A 625 -7.01 8.96 38.62
CA SER A 625 -7.09 9.22 37.18
C SER A 625 -7.83 8.06 36.50
N GLY A 626 -8.63 8.35 35.49
CA GLY A 626 -9.30 7.29 34.73
C GLY A 626 -10.07 7.83 33.56
N SER A 627 -10.96 6.98 33.04
CA SER A 627 -11.79 7.30 31.88
C SER A 627 -13.26 7.05 32.18
N GLN A 628 -14.12 7.81 31.50
CA GLN A 628 -15.56 7.67 31.60
C GLN A 628 -16.22 7.99 30.26
N ASP A 629 -17.29 7.27 29.95
CA ASP A 629 -18.16 7.53 28.81
C ASP A 629 -19.11 8.69 29.15
N ILE A 630 -18.98 9.79 28.44
CA ILE A 630 -19.82 10.98 28.59
C ILE A 630 -20.97 10.89 27.59
N GLY A 631 -22.19 10.79 28.10
CA GLY A 631 -23.41 10.68 27.31
C GLY A 631 -23.92 12.04 26.84
N PHE A 632 -24.50 12.08 25.65
CA PHE A 632 -25.14 13.27 25.10
C PHE A 632 -26.60 12.96 24.79
N GLU A 633 -27.51 13.76 25.34
CA GLU A 633 -28.95 13.66 25.08
C GLU A 633 -29.47 15.00 24.53
N LEU A 634 -30.36 14.91 23.54
CA LEU A 634 -31.01 16.06 22.92
C LEU A 634 -32.53 15.88 23.01
N GLU A 635 -33.20 16.81 23.67
CA GLU A 635 -34.66 16.86 23.83
C GLU A 635 -35.22 18.06 23.07
N TYR A 636 -36.27 17.82 22.27
CA TYR A 636 -37.05 18.88 21.62
C TYR A 636 -38.16 19.33 22.58
N LEU A 637 -38.23 20.62 22.90
CA LEU A 637 -39.08 21.17 23.96
C LEU A 637 -40.44 21.70 23.47
N ASP A 638 -40.62 21.89 22.16
CA ASP A 638 -41.86 22.41 21.57
C ASP A 638 -42.91 21.31 21.30
N ASP A 639 -44.15 21.73 21.00
CA ASP A 639 -45.28 20.83 20.75
C ASP A 639 -45.06 20.04 19.44
N LEU A 640 -44.71 18.76 19.53
CA LEU A 640 -44.59 17.86 18.37
C LEU A 640 -45.96 17.61 17.70
N PRO A 641 -46.01 17.43 16.36
CA PRO A 641 -47.22 16.99 15.65
C PRO A 641 -47.83 15.71 16.25
N GLU A 642 -49.16 15.55 16.19
CA GLU A 642 -49.89 14.39 16.77
C GLU A 642 -49.36 13.02 16.27
N GLU A 643 -48.65 12.98 15.14
CA GLU A 643 -48.04 11.76 14.56
C GLU A 643 -46.68 11.39 15.18
N LEU A 644 -46.02 12.34 15.85
CA LEU A 644 -44.74 12.19 16.56
C LEU A 644 -44.90 12.27 18.09
N GLU A 645 -46.12 12.46 18.60
CA GLU A 645 -46.43 12.43 20.03
C GLU A 645 -46.09 11.05 20.66
N GLY A 646 -44.91 10.94 21.25
CA GLY A 646 -44.50 9.78 22.06
C GLY A 646 -43.06 9.33 21.91
N ASP A 647 -42.36 9.78 20.86
CA ASP A 647 -40.94 9.53 20.63
C ASP A 647 -40.19 10.87 20.70
N SER A 648 -39.19 11.00 21.58
CA SER A 648 -38.24 12.13 21.47
C SER A 648 -37.49 11.90 20.16
N PRO A 649 -37.61 12.80 19.16
CA PRO A 649 -37.12 12.54 17.81
C PRO A 649 -35.60 12.30 17.76
N TYR A 650 -34.86 12.82 18.73
CA TYR A 650 -33.40 12.72 18.82
C TYR A 650 -32.94 11.85 19.99
N GLY A 651 -33.40 12.15 21.22
CA GLY A 651 -33.08 11.35 22.41
C GLY A 651 -31.56 11.27 22.67
N TYR A 652 -31.07 10.07 23.00
CA TYR A 652 -29.66 9.85 23.31
C TYR A 652 -28.82 9.74 22.03
N LEU A 653 -27.88 10.67 21.83
CA LEU A 653 -27.06 10.80 20.62
C LEU A 653 -25.80 9.94 20.64
N GLY A 654 -25.36 9.50 21.82
CA GLY A 654 -24.20 8.62 21.97
C GLY A 654 -23.32 8.97 23.16
N GLU A 655 -22.18 8.30 23.23
CA GLU A 655 -21.19 8.44 24.30
C GLU A 655 -19.82 8.74 23.71
N ASN A 656 -19.06 9.63 24.36
CA ASN A 656 -17.64 9.81 24.09
C ASN A 656 -16.85 9.48 25.35
N THR A 657 -15.90 8.55 25.25
CA THR A 657 -14.96 8.26 26.33
C THR A 657 -13.98 9.42 26.48
N VAL A 658 -13.94 10.02 27.68
CA VAL A 658 -12.93 11.01 28.03
C VAL A 658 -12.00 10.42 29.09
N GLU A 659 -10.71 10.72 28.98
CA GLU A 659 -9.73 10.42 30.01
C GLU A 659 -9.35 11.71 30.73
N ARG A 660 -9.31 11.66 32.06
CA ARG A 660 -8.93 12.81 32.90
C ARG A 660 -8.11 12.33 34.09
N SER A 661 -6.99 13.01 34.29
CA SER A 661 -6.20 12.89 35.51
C SER A 661 -6.96 13.49 36.70
N PHE A 662 -6.61 13.08 37.92
CA PHE A 662 -7.19 13.69 39.13
C PHE A 662 -6.98 15.21 39.12
N GLY A 663 -8.04 15.98 39.39
CA GLY A 663 -8.05 17.44 39.36
C GLY A 663 -7.95 18.08 37.96
N GLU A 664 -7.89 17.28 36.89
CA GLU A 664 -7.86 17.78 35.52
C GLU A 664 -9.26 18.23 35.05
N SER A 665 -9.30 19.34 34.32
CA SER A 665 -10.50 19.92 33.73
C SER A 665 -10.22 20.28 32.28
N ASP A 666 -11.10 19.87 31.36
CA ASP A 666 -10.99 20.19 29.95
C ASP A 666 -12.36 20.16 29.27
N THR A 667 -12.51 20.92 28.19
CA THR A 667 -13.77 21.19 27.51
C THR A 667 -14.05 20.15 26.43
N ILE A 668 -15.24 19.58 26.45
CA ILE A 668 -15.77 18.76 25.35
C ILE A 668 -16.68 19.60 24.46
N GLU A 669 -16.73 19.27 23.17
CA GLU A 669 -17.55 19.96 22.17
C GLU A 669 -18.36 18.97 21.34
N LEU A 670 -19.64 19.25 21.13
CA LEU A 670 -20.54 18.52 20.25
C LEU A 670 -21.15 19.50 19.24
N ALA A 671 -20.81 19.33 17.95
CA ALA A 671 -21.40 20.09 16.87
C ALA A 671 -22.63 19.36 16.30
N LEU A 672 -23.78 20.03 16.32
CA LEU A 672 -25.05 19.58 15.77
C LEU A 672 -25.33 20.38 14.49
N ASN A 673 -25.54 19.70 13.37
CA ASN A 673 -25.91 20.37 12.12
C ASN A 673 -27.37 20.83 12.22
N GLU A 674 -27.59 22.14 12.12
CA GLU A 674 -28.92 22.75 12.27
C GLU A 674 -29.90 22.24 11.20
N SER A 675 -29.45 21.93 9.99
CA SER A 675 -30.33 21.41 8.91
C SER A 675 -30.93 20.03 9.19
N ASN A 676 -30.38 19.28 10.16
CA ASN A 676 -30.94 17.98 10.58
C ASN A 676 -31.92 18.10 11.77
N LEU A 677 -32.09 19.31 12.29
CA LEU A 677 -32.91 19.61 13.45
C LEU A 677 -34.20 20.29 12.97
N ILE A 678 -35.33 19.87 13.54
CA ILE A 678 -36.63 20.53 13.33
C ILE A 678 -36.58 21.94 13.95
N ASP A 679 -37.18 22.93 13.32
CA ASP A 679 -37.29 24.28 13.89
C ASP A 679 -37.98 24.25 15.27
N GLY A 680 -37.35 24.87 16.27
CA GLY A 680 -37.89 24.97 17.64
C GLY A 680 -36.85 25.01 18.76
N GLU A 681 -37.32 25.02 20.01
CA GLU A 681 -36.48 25.06 21.21
C GLU A 681 -35.99 23.65 21.61
N TYR A 682 -34.70 23.52 21.95
CA TYR A 682 -34.04 22.28 22.35
C TYR A 682 -33.39 22.39 23.73
N GLU A 683 -33.28 21.27 24.46
CA GLU A 683 -32.40 21.08 25.62
C GLU A 683 -31.35 20.01 25.30
N ALA A 684 -30.07 20.38 25.34
CA ALA A 684 -28.96 19.44 25.30
C ALA A 684 -28.49 19.13 26.73
N THR A 685 -28.43 17.84 27.07
CA THR A 685 -27.97 17.36 28.38
C THR A 685 -26.72 16.51 28.23
N ILE A 686 -25.69 16.85 29.00
CA ILE A 686 -24.46 16.07 29.16
C ILE A 686 -24.62 15.17 30.37
N HIS A 687 -24.37 13.87 30.19
CA HIS A 687 -24.45 12.85 31.23
C HIS A 687 -23.07 12.32 31.57
N THR A 688 -22.71 12.35 32.86
CA THR A 688 -21.61 11.58 33.44
C THR A 688 -22.20 10.53 34.39
N ASP A 689 -21.43 9.53 34.85
CA ASP A 689 -21.95 8.62 35.87
C ASP A 689 -22.19 9.35 37.22
N ASP A 690 -21.57 10.51 37.41
CA ASP A 690 -21.51 11.26 38.67
C ASP A 690 -22.45 12.47 38.71
N GLY A 691 -23.00 12.89 37.58
CA GLY A 691 -23.88 14.05 37.45
C GLY A 691 -24.32 14.34 36.01
N THR A 692 -25.08 15.42 35.86
CA THR A 692 -25.56 15.89 34.56
C THR A 692 -25.56 17.42 34.54
N ASP A 693 -25.31 18.03 33.38
CA ASP A 693 -25.45 19.48 33.16
C ASP A 693 -26.14 19.72 31.81
N SER A 694 -26.96 20.77 31.69
CA SER A 694 -27.78 21.01 30.50
C SER A 694 -27.78 22.47 30.04
N VAL A 695 -28.06 22.68 28.75
CA VAL A 695 -28.23 24.00 28.13
C VAL A 695 -29.38 23.98 27.12
N THR A 696 -30.12 25.09 27.01
CA THR A 696 -31.18 25.27 26.02
C THR A 696 -30.74 26.19 24.87
N PHE A 697 -31.18 25.89 23.65
CA PHE A 697 -30.94 26.70 22.44
C PHE A 697 -32.08 26.55 21.42
N ASP A 698 -32.19 27.47 20.47
CA ASP A 698 -33.25 27.50 19.44
C ASP A 698 -32.65 27.16 18.05
N VAL A 699 -33.34 26.39 17.21
CA VAL A 699 -32.93 26.10 15.82
C VAL A 699 -33.93 26.70 14.83
N ASP A 700 -33.41 27.36 13.77
CA ASP A 700 -34.19 27.99 12.69
C ASP A 700 -33.60 27.61 11.29
N ALA A 701 -33.70 26.35 10.85
CA ALA A 701 -33.01 25.83 9.66
C ALA A 701 -33.93 25.32 8.52
N GLY A 702 -33.92 26.02 7.38
CA GLY A 702 -34.16 25.50 6.00
C GLY A 702 -35.48 24.78 5.65
N ILE A 703 -36.20 25.23 4.61
CA ILE A 703 -37.46 24.65 4.10
C ILE A 703 -37.35 23.12 3.83
N ASP A 704 -38.11 22.28 4.55
CA ASP A 704 -38.25 20.83 4.27
C ASP A 704 -39.35 20.57 3.21
N PRO A 705 -39.01 20.13 1.98
CA PRO A 705 -39.99 19.63 1.05
C PRO A 705 -40.43 18.22 1.46
N GLY A 706 -41.67 18.07 1.93
CA GLY A 706 -42.30 16.75 1.96
C GLY A 706 -42.24 16.08 0.58
N ARG A 707 -42.43 14.75 0.50
CA ARG A 707 -42.30 13.93 -0.73
C ARG A 707 -43.04 14.46 -1.99
N VAL A 708 -43.98 15.39 -1.80
CA VAL A 708 -44.94 15.88 -2.78
C VAL A 708 -45.15 17.40 -2.77
N GLY A 709 -44.55 18.17 -1.85
CA GLY A 709 -44.83 19.61 -1.70
C GLY A 709 -43.79 20.34 -0.86
N LEU A 710 -43.68 21.67 -1.01
CA LEU A 710 -42.85 22.49 -0.13
C LEU A 710 -43.59 22.71 1.20
N GLY A 711 -42.86 22.74 2.31
CA GLY A 711 -43.41 23.19 3.60
C GLY A 711 -43.79 24.67 3.60
N GLU A 712 -44.05 25.21 4.79
CA GLU A 712 -44.34 26.62 4.97
C GLU A 712 -43.12 27.48 4.56
N ILE A 713 -43.37 28.47 3.69
CA ILE A 713 -42.36 29.39 3.18
C ILE A 713 -42.67 30.82 3.63
N GLU A 714 -41.65 31.54 4.11
CA GLU A 714 -41.73 32.94 4.51
C GLU A 714 -40.51 33.73 4.01
N ASP A 715 -40.65 35.06 3.87
CA ASP A 715 -39.58 36.01 3.54
C ASP A 715 -38.65 35.57 2.37
N ALA A 716 -39.25 35.12 1.27
CA ALA A 716 -38.54 34.53 0.13
C ALA A 716 -38.94 35.10 -1.24
N GLU A 717 -38.03 35.06 -2.21
CA GLU A 717 -38.31 35.20 -3.64
C GLU A 717 -38.44 33.80 -4.26
N VAL A 718 -39.58 33.52 -4.89
CA VAL A 718 -39.88 32.21 -5.48
C VAL A 718 -39.93 32.33 -7.00
N THR A 719 -39.18 31.47 -7.69
CA THR A 719 -39.25 31.27 -9.14
C THR A 719 -39.87 29.89 -9.42
N VAL A 720 -40.87 29.82 -10.29
CA VAL A 720 -41.49 28.56 -10.75
C VAL A 720 -41.40 28.51 -12.28
N GLU A 721 -40.86 27.42 -12.82
CA GLU A 721 -40.61 27.25 -14.25
C GLU A 721 -41.08 25.88 -14.75
N VAL A 722 -41.89 25.85 -15.81
CA VAL A 722 -42.32 24.61 -16.46
C VAL A 722 -41.23 24.13 -17.41
N LEU A 723 -40.59 23.00 -17.10
CA LEU A 723 -39.50 22.44 -17.90
C LEU A 723 -40.00 21.53 -19.02
N GLY A 724 -41.08 20.78 -18.79
CA GLY A 724 -41.61 19.82 -19.75
C GLY A 724 -43.06 19.44 -19.51
N SER A 725 -43.78 19.07 -20.58
CA SER A 725 -45.15 18.55 -20.50
C SER A 725 -45.36 17.45 -21.55
N GLN A 726 -45.25 16.17 -21.17
CA GLN A 726 -45.16 15.06 -22.14
C GLN A 726 -46.40 14.16 -22.24
N VAL A 727 -47.60 14.59 -21.84
CA VAL A 727 -48.80 13.73 -21.99
C VAL A 727 -49.33 13.69 -23.44
N SER A 728 -49.31 12.52 -24.09
CA SER A 728 -49.84 12.36 -25.45
C SER A 728 -50.32 10.95 -25.79
N GLY A 729 -50.92 10.78 -26.97
CA GLY A 729 -51.30 9.45 -27.46
C GLY A 729 -51.83 9.42 -28.90
N ASP A 730 -51.66 8.26 -29.53
CA ASP A 730 -52.10 8.02 -30.89
C ASP A 730 -53.62 8.00 -31.05
N GLY A 731 -54.13 8.64 -32.11
CA GLY A 731 -55.55 8.62 -32.42
C GLY A 731 -55.87 8.78 -33.89
N THR A 732 -57.15 9.02 -34.16
CA THR A 732 -57.64 9.21 -35.52
C THR A 732 -58.47 10.49 -35.63
N MET A 733 -58.19 11.26 -36.68
CA MET A 733 -58.97 12.43 -37.04
C MET A 733 -59.76 12.16 -38.31
N TRP A 734 -61.03 12.59 -38.33
CA TRP A 734 -61.88 12.50 -39.52
C TRP A 734 -61.80 13.78 -40.35
N SER A 735 -60.83 13.84 -41.28
CA SER A 735 -60.71 14.89 -42.29
C SER A 735 -61.16 14.37 -43.68
N GLY A 736 -62.47 14.42 -43.96
CA GLY A 736 -63.03 13.98 -45.24
C GLY A 736 -63.53 12.53 -45.27
N LEU A 737 -63.22 11.74 -46.32
CA LEU A 737 -63.77 10.39 -46.54
C LEU A 737 -62.95 9.24 -45.92
N PHE A 738 -61.76 9.50 -45.39
CA PHE A 738 -60.86 8.49 -44.80
C PHE A 738 -60.32 8.99 -43.46
N PRO A 739 -60.18 8.13 -42.44
CA PRO A 739 -59.53 8.49 -41.19
C PRO A 739 -58.03 8.74 -41.43
N GLN A 740 -57.50 9.79 -40.82
CA GLN A 740 -56.06 10.06 -40.75
C GLN A 740 -55.54 9.69 -39.37
N SER A 741 -54.39 9.01 -39.32
CA SER A 741 -53.65 8.85 -38.06
C SER A 741 -53.10 10.21 -37.64
N VAL A 742 -53.29 10.54 -36.37
CA VAL A 742 -52.82 11.78 -35.74
C VAL A 742 -52.23 11.43 -34.38
N HIS A 743 -51.38 12.29 -33.86
CA HIS A 743 -50.89 12.18 -32.49
C HIS A 743 -51.53 13.29 -31.66
N ASN A 744 -52.29 12.93 -30.62
CA ASN A 744 -53.03 13.90 -29.82
C ASN A 744 -52.21 14.26 -28.59
N LEU A 745 -52.00 15.56 -28.38
CA LEU A 745 -51.45 16.07 -27.14
C LEU A 745 -52.61 16.27 -26.17
N ALA A 746 -52.50 15.75 -24.95
CA ALA A 746 -53.56 15.91 -23.96
C ALA A 746 -53.46 17.31 -23.34
N PRO A 747 -54.50 18.16 -23.46
CA PRO A 747 -54.43 19.50 -22.90
C PRO A 747 -54.30 19.44 -21.38
N MET A 748 -53.48 20.32 -20.81
CA MET A 748 -53.29 20.40 -19.36
C MET A 748 -53.07 21.84 -18.90
N THR A 749 -53.35 22.12 -17.62
CA THR A 749 -53.09 23.40 -16.95
C THR A 749 -52.14 23.20 -15.77
N LEU A 750 -51.45 24.26 -15.37
CA LEU A 750 -50.68 24.34 -14.12
C LEU A 750 -51.05 25.63 -13.40
N ASP A 751 -51.47 25.50 -12.16
CA ASP A 751 -51.80 26.62 -11.27
C ASP A 751 -50.86 26.61 -10.05
N ILE A 752 -50.49 27.80 -9.59
CA ILE A 752 -49.72 28.01 -8.35
C ILE A 752 -50.71 28.49 -7.29
N LEU A 753 -50.81 27.78 -6.17
CA LEU A 753 -51.65 28.15 -5.02
C LEU A 753 -50.78 28.52 -3.82
N ALA A 754 -51.19 29.57 -3.10
CA ALA A 754 -50.68 29.93 -1.79
C ALA A 754 -51.84 29.83 -0.78
N ASP A 755 -51.72 28.98 0.24
CA ASP A 755 -52.78 28.68 1.21
C ASP A 755 -54.12 28.36 0.53
N GLU A 756 -54.10 27.43 -0.43
CA GLU A 756 -55.24 27.03 -1.30
C GLU A 756 -55.75 28.12 -2.28
N ASN A 757 -55.19 29.33 -2.30
CA ASN A 757 -55.63 30.41 -3.18
C ASN A 757 -54.76 30.52 -4.43
N GLU A 758 -55.38 30.54 -5.62
CA GLU A 758 -54.66 30.73 -6.89
C GLU A 758 -53.93 32.07 -6.95
N VAL A 759 -52.61 31.99 -7.06
CA VAL A 759 -51.67 33.11 -7.23
C VAL A 759 -51.34 33.30 -8.71
N HIS A 760 -51.21 32.20 -9.45
CA HIS A 760 -50.87 32.23 -10.87
C HIS A 760 -51.45 31.02 -11.62
N SER A 761 -51.73 31.20 -12.91
CA SER A 761 -52.12 30.13 -13.83
C SER A 761 -51.34 30.33 -15.13
N PHE A 762 -50.62 29.31 -15.59
CA PHE A 762 -49.68 29.43 -16.71
C PHE A 762 -50.42 29.52 -18.05
N GLU A 763 -49.97 30.45 -18.91
CA GLU A 763 -50.46 30.60 -20.29
C GLU A 763 -49.39 30.14 -21.29
N ASN A 764 -49.80 29.54 -22.41
CA ASN A 764 -48.92 29.25 -23.53
C ASN A 764 -48.63 30.51 -24.38
N PRO A 765 -47.61 30.50 -25.26
CA PRO A 765 -47.24 31.66 -26.07
C PRO A 765 -48.34 32.18 -27.02
N ASP A 766 -49.38 31.39 -27.29
CA ASP A 766 -50.55 31.79 -28.09
C ASP A 766 -51.66 32.44 -27.23
N GLY A 767 -51.46 32.55 -25.92
CA GLY A 767 -52.34 33.24 -24.96
C GLY A 767 -53.54 32.43 -24.48
N GLY A 768 -53.42 31.09 -24.45
CA GLY A 768 -54.40 30.20 -23.82
C GLY A 768 -53.80 29.39 -22.67
N ASP A 769 -54.65 28.76 -21.86
CA ASP A 769 -54.29 28.07 -20.61
C ASP A 769 -53.73 26.64 -20.79
N ASN A 770 -53.71 26.11 -22.02
CA ASN A 770 -53.15 24.78 -22.25
C ASN A 770 -51.61 24.83 -22.32
N ILE A 771 -50.90 24.33 -21.31
CA ILE A 771 -49.42 24.32 -21.32
C ILE A 771 -48.84 23.23 -22.23
N ASN A 772 -49.63 22.23 -22.64
CA ASN A 772 -49.21 21.13 -23.50
C ASN A 772 -49.63 21.36 -24.97
N THR A 773 -48.82 22.12 -25.71
CA THR A 773 -49.10 22.53 -27.09
C THR A 773 -48.08 21.99 -28.09
N GLY A 774 -48.50 21.85 -29.35
CA GLY A 774 -47.60 21.36 -30.41
C GLY A 774 -46.35 22.22 -30.65
N PRO A 775 -46.45 23.57 -30.71
CA PRO A 775 -45.28 24.44 -30.89
C PRO A 775 -44.24 24.36 -29.76
N THR A 776 -44.68 24.09 -28.53
CA THR A 776 -43.84 24.07 -27.32
C THR A 776 -43.73 22.65 -26.74
N TRP A 777 -43.93 21.63 -27.57
CA TRP A 777 -44.04 20.23 -27.13
C TRP A 777 -42.78 19.71 -26.41
N GLN A 778 -41.60 20.08 -26.90
CA GLN A 778 -40.30 19.70 -26.31
C GLN A 778 -39.47 20.91 -25.87
N ASP A 779 -39.96 22.12 -26.11
CA ASP A 779 -39.22 23.35 -25.82
C ASP A 779 -40.13 24.31 -25.05
N LYS A 780 -39.82 24.50 -23.77
CA LYS A 780 -40.51 25.40 -22.84
C LYS A 780 -39.73 26.69 -22.56
N SER A 781 -38.73 27.04 -23.36
CA SER A 781 -37.87 28.21 -23.13
C SER A 781 -38.53 29.59 -23.30
N ASP A 782 -39.83 29.66 -23.58
CA ASP A 782 -40.56 30.94 -23.64
C ASP A 782 -40.85 31.47 -22.24
N ASP A 783 -40.68 32.78 -22.02
CA ASP A 783 -40.95 33.45 -20.74
C ASP A 783 -42.37 33.18 -20.20
N SER A 784 -43.32 32.78 -21.04
CA SER A 784 -44.68 32.41 -20.61
C SER A 784 -44.72 31.19 -19.67
N TYR A 785 -43.64 30.41 -19.59
CA TYR A 785 -43.50 29.23 -18.74
C TYR A 785 -42.70 29.47 -17.45
N ARG A 786 -42.32 30.71 -17.15
CA ARG A 786 -41.63 31.10 -15.91
C ARG A 786 -42.40 32.18 -15.16
N TYR A 787 -42.55 32.02 -13.84
CA TYR A 787 -43.22 32.98 -12.96
C TYR A 787 -42.42 33.22 -11.68
N ASN A 788 -42.22 34.50 -11.33
CA ASN A 788 -41.48 34.90 -10.14
C ASN A 788 -42.37 35.77 -9.23
N PHE A 789 -42.36 35.51 -7.93
CA PHE A 789 -43.11 36.29 -6.93
C PHE A 789 -42.44 36.26 -5.55
N SER A 790 -42.70 37.28 -4.75
CA SER A 790 -42.20 37.39 -3.38
C SER A 790 -43.23 36.90 -2.36
N VAL A 791 -42.74 36.33 -1.27
CA VAL A 791 -43.49 35.85 -0.11
C VAL A 791 -43.07 36.67 1.10
N ASP A 792 -44.00 37.40 1.70
CA ASP A 792 -43.74 38.28 2.86
C ASP A 792 -44.21 37.67 4.21
N ASP A 793 -45.20 36.77 4.18
CA ASP A 793 -45.77 36.08 5.34
C ASP A 793 -45.66 34.58 5.07
N GLU A 794 -45.67 33.75 6.11
CA GLU A 794 -45.71 32.28 6.02
C GLU A 794 -46.89 31.77 5.18
N ILE A 795 -46.61 31.01 4.11
CA ILE A 795 -47.60 30.40 3.20
C ILE A 795 -47.24 28.94 2.86
N GLU A 796 -48.25 28.12 2.56
CA GLU A 796 -48.07 26.81 1.91
C GLU A 796 -48.13 26.95 0.39
N LEU A 797 -47.04 26.59 -0.31
CA LEU A 797 -46.99 26.60 -1.79
C LEU A 797 -47.45 25.26 -2.37
N THR A 798 -48.48 25.29 -3.21
CA THR A 798 -48.97 24.09 -3.93
C THR A 798 -48.95 24.31 -5.43
N LEU A 799 -48.36 23.36 -6.16
CA LEU A 799 -48.47 23.27 -7.63
C LEU A 799 -49.63 22.33 -7.99
N ARG A 800 -50.64 22.86 -8.68
CA ARG A 800 -51.83 22.10 -9.11
C ARG A 800 -51.78 21.83 -10.61
N ASN A 801 -51.68 20.56 -10.99
CA ASN A 801 -51.76 20.13 -12.37
C ASN A 801 -53.12 19.50 -12.71
N THR A 802 -53.72 19.89 -13.83
CA THR A 802 -55.00 19.31 -14.28
C THR A 802 -54.92 18.90 -15.75
N ARG A 803 -55.29 17.65 -16.06
CA ARG A 803 -55.39 17.14 -17.44
C ARG A 803 -56.83 17.16 -17.92
N HIS A 804 -57.03 17.69 -19.13
CA HIS A 804 -58.33 17.88 -19.75
C HIS A 804 -58.61 16.88 -20.88
N ASN A 805 -59.87 16.81 -21.28
CA ASN A 805 -60.28 15.98 -22.41
C ASN A 805 -59.54 16.39 -23.70
N THR A 806 -59.24 15.42 -24.56
CA THR A 806 -58.51 15.67 -25.82
C THR A 806 -59.29 16.61 -26.75
N CYS A 807 -58.54 17.46 -27.44
CA CYS A 807 -59.03 18.42 -28.42
C CYS A 807 -58.20 18.33 -29.72
N GLN A 808 -58.79 18.72 -30.85
CA GLN A 808 -58.15 18.63 -32.17
C GLN A 808 -58.44 19.88 -32.99
N SER A 809 -58.18 21.06 -32.42
CA SER A 809 -58.50 22.36 -33.03
C SER A 809 -57.34 22.98 -33.81
N GLN A 810 -56.12 22.66 -33.40
CA GLN A 810 -54.85 23.06 -34.02
C GLN A 810 -54.09 21.81 -34.47
N SER A 811 -53.20 21.99 -35.45
CA SER A 811 -52.29 20.97 -35.93
C SER A 811 -50.88 21.57 -36.05
N THR A 812 -49.88 20.84 -35.57
CA THR A 812 -48.45 21.16 -35.75
C THR A 812 -47.79 20.01 -36.49
N ASP A 813 -47.13 20.31 -37.61
CA ASP A 813 -46.29 19.34 -38.32
C ASP A 813 -44.97 19.18 -37.53
N PRO A 814 -44.65 18.00 -36.99
CA PRO A 814 -43.45 17.79 -36.18
C PRO A 814 -42.16 18.10 -36.95
N ASN A 815 -42.16 18.02 -38.30
CA ASN A 815 -41.00 18.38 -39.11
C ASN A 815 -40.67 19.89 -39.07
N THR A 816 -41.56 20.71 -38.49
CA THR A 816 -41.37 22.16 -38.35
C THR A 816 -40.78 22.56 -37.00
N LEU A 817 -40.66 21.61 -36.06
CA LEU A 817 -40.12 21.85 -34.73
C LEU A 817 -38.58 21.75 -34.77
N PRO A 818 -37.85 22.79 -34.32
CA PRO A 818 -36.40 22.88 -34.47
C PRO A 818 -35.61 21.84 -33.66
N HIS A 819 -36.22 21.28 -32.61
CA HIS A 819 -35.57 20.36 -31.66
C HIS A 819 -36.27 18.99 -31.56
N TYR A 820 -37.18 18.69 -32.49
CA TYR A 820 -37.95 17.44 -32.44
C TYR A 820 -37.19 16.24 -33.03
N SER A 821 -36.97 15.22 -32.20
CA SER A 821 -36.21 14.00 -32.54
C SER A 821 -37.08 12.76 -32.76
N GLY A 822 -38.38 12.80 -32.45
CA GLY A 822 -39.29 11.65 -32.54
C GLY A 822 -39.89 11.37 -33.93
N PRO A 823 -40.82 10.40 -34.04
CA PRO A 823 -41.49 10.06 -35.30
C PRO A 823 -42.28 11.21 -35.92
N THR A 824 -42.03 11.49 -37.21
CA THR A 824 -42.70 12.57 -37.95
C THR A 824 -43.80 12.08 -38.91
N ASP A 825 -44.34 10.88 -38.66
CA ASP A 825 -45.27 10.20 -39.56
C ASP A 825 -46.72 10.71 -39.50
N ARG A 826 -47.02 11.61 -38.55
CA ARG A 826 -48.34 12.19 -38.29
C ARG A 826 -48.23 13.56 -37.59
N ASP A 827 -49.24 14.41 -37.77
CA ASP A 827 -49.28 15.73 -37.14
C ASP A 827 -49.66 15.65 -35.65
N PHE A 828 -49.17 16.61 -34.85
CA PHE A 828 -49.60 16.85 -33.48
C PHE A 828 -50.90 17.64 -33.44
N MET A 829 -51.92 17.09 -32.79
CA MET A 829 -53.23 17.71 -32.64
C MET A 829 -53.41 18.23 -31.22
N TRP A 830 -53.83 19.50 -31.09
CA TRP A 830 -53.93 20.20 -29.81
C TRP A 830 -54.95 21.36 -29.86
N CYS A 831 -55.01 22.18 -28.80
CA CYS A 831 -55.81 23.40 -28.72
C CYS A 831 -55.09 24.47 -27.90
N THR A 832 -55.35 25.73 -28.25
CA THR A 832 -54.79 26.89 -27.54
C THR A 832 -55.32 26.96 -26.11
N ASP A 833 -56.61 26.71 -25.90
CA ASP A 833 -57.24 26.67 -24.58
C ASP A 833 -57.64 25.23 -24.22
N ALA A 834 -57.43 24.83 -22.96
CA ALA A 834 -57.90 23.58 -22.40
C ALA A 834 -59.45 23.52 -22.44
N PRO A 835 -60.05 22.43 -22.94
CA PRO A 835 -61.49 22.35 -23.09
C PRO A 835 -62.20 22.16 -21.74
N SER A 836 -63.47 22.59 -21.67
CA SER A 836 -64.31 22.38 -20.49
C SER A 836 -64.53 20.88 -20.23
N GLY A 837 -63.99 20.36 -19.13
CA GLY A 837 -64.11 18.98 -18.67
C GLY A 837 -62.75 18.33 -18.40
N GLU A 838 -62.52 17.97 -17.14
CA GLU A 838 -61.35 17.23 -16.66
C GLU A 838 -61.36 15.79 -17.18
N ALA A 839 -60.18 15.31 -17.56
CA ALA A 839 -59.93 13.92 -17.90
C ALA A 839 -59.18 13.20 -16.76
N PHE A 840 -58.28 13.90 -16.07
CA PHE A 840 -57.53 13.41 -14.92
C PHE A 840 -57.03 14.59 -14.06
N GLY A 841 -56.89 14.39 -12.74
CA GLY A 841 -56.59 15.46 -11.79
C GLY A 841 -57.83 16.20 -11.24
N PRO A 842 -57.65 17.30 -10.47
CA PRO A 842 -56.37 17.95 -10.19
C PRO A 842 -55.42 17.08 -9.36
N ILE A 843 -54.12 17.19 -9.65
CA ILE A 843 -53.02 16.64 -8.86
C ILE A 843 -52.38 17.83 -8.15
N ASP A 844 -52.57 17.89 -6.85
CA ASP A 844 -52.04 18.94 -5.98
C ASP A 844 -50.76 18.45 -5.33
N ALA A 845 -49.66 19.18 -5.57
CA ALA A 845 -48.37 18.99 -4.95
C ALA A 845 -48.32 19.66 -3.57
N SER A 846 -49.27 19.29 -2.71
CA SER A 846 -49.36 19.71 -1.29
C SER A 846 -48.79 18.60 -0.42
N GLN A 847 -48.24 18.96 0.76
CA GLN A 847 -47.68 17.95 1.65
C GLN A 847 -48.72 16.87 2.02
N GLY A 848 -48.35 15.60 1.88
CA GLY A 848 -49.23 14.47 2.22
C GLY A 848 -50.30 14.10 1.17
N GLU A 849 -50.46 14.86 0.09
CA GLU A 849 -51.43 14.58 -0.98
C GLU A 849 -50.78 13.96 -2.24
N ASN A 850 -51.57 13.22 -3.03
CA ASN A 850 -51.14 12.67 -4.33
C ASN A 850 -49.79 11.90 -4.29
N LEU A 851 -49.56 11.17 -3.19
CA LEU A 851 -48.28 10.56 -2.83
C LEU A 851 -47.69 9.58 -3.86
N GLN A 852 -48.52 9.03 -4.76
CA GLN A 852 -48.05 8.20 -5.88
C GLN A 852 -47.78 9.00 -7.15
N ASN A 853 -48.38 10.17 -7.33
CA ASN A 853 -48.40 10.91 -8.60
C ASN A 853 -47.40 12.07 -8.66
N VAL A 854 -46.82 12.47 -7.52
CA VAL A 854 -45.85 13.58 -7.46
C VAL A 854 -44.56 13.09 -6.80
N ARG A 855 -43.42 13.52 -7.34
CA ARG A 855 -42.10 13.37 -6.73
C ARG A 855 -41.40 14.70 -6.70
N VAL A 856 -40.87 15.06 -5.55
CA VAL A 856 -40.02 16.24 -5.38
C VAL A 856 -38.57 15.79 -5.18
N ARG A 857 -37.65 16.48 -5.84
CA ARG A 857 -36.21 16.34 -5.68
C ARG A 857 -35.62 17.66 -5.23
N SER A 858 -34.68 17.60 -4.30
CA SER A 858 -33.97 18.74 -3.71
C SER A 858 -32.46 18.48 -3.79
N ALA A 859 -31.63 19.44 -3.36
CA ALA A 859 -30.18 19.23 -3.22
C ALA A 859 -29.84 18.02 -2.33
N GLU A 860 -30.61 17.77 -1.27
CA GLU A 860 -30.40 16.67 -0.33
C GLU A 860 -30.96 15.32 -0.82
N ASN A 861 -31.97 15.37 -1.70
CA ASN A 861 -32.57 14.20 -2.34
C ASN A 861 -32.57 14.40 -3.86
N ASN A 862 -31.37 14.37 -4.43
CA ASN A 862 -31.11 14.72 -5.83
C ASN A 862 -31.09 13.51 -6.78
N THR A 863 -31.26 12.29 -6.28
CA THR A 863 -31.20 11.08 -7.11
C THR A 863 -32.36 11.00 -8.12
N ILE A 864 -32.03 10.76 -9.39
CA ILE A 864 -33.00 10.61 -10.47
C ILE A 864 -32.72 9.29 -11.22
N PRO A 865 -33.57 8.26 -11.02
CA PRO A 865 -33.42 7.02 -11.77
C PRO A 865 -33.71 7.26 -13.25
N ALA A 866 -33.20 6.38 -14.10
CA ALA A 866 -33.56 6.39 -15.50
C ALA A 866 -35.04 5.94 -15.65
N LEU A 867 -35.83 6.77 -16.33
CA LEU A 867 -37.27 6.56 -16.51
C LEU A 867 -37.60 6.41 -18.01
N PRO A 868 -38.63 5.62 -18.36
CA PRO A 868 -39.00 5.44 -19.76
C PRO A 868 -39.68 6.70 -20.31
N ALA A 869 -39.87 6.78 -21.62
CA ALA A 869 -40.84 7.71 -22.23
C ALA A 869 -42.21 7.03 -22.34
N GLY A 870 -43.32 7.75 -22.19
CA GLY A 870 -44.67 7.18 -22.36
C GLY A 870 -45.07 6.88 -23.80
N ASN A 871 -44.41 7.49 -24.79
CA ASN A 871 -44.60 7.20 -26.21
C ASN A 871 -43.36 7.55 -27.05
N ASP A 872 -43.25 7.02 -28.27
CA ASP A 872 -42.10 7.25 -29.16
C ASP A 872 -41.93 8.74 -29.51
N GLN A 873 -42.97 9.55 -29.38
CA GLN A 873 -42.96 10.99 -29.63
C GLN A 873 -42.65 11.85 -28.38
N GLN A 874 -42.57 11.27 -27.19
CA GLN A 874 -42.30 11.94 -25.92
C GLN A 874 -40.81 11.88 -25.57
N LEU A 875 -40.34 12.84 -24.76
CA LEU A 875 -39.04 12.74 -24.08
C LEU A 875 -39.19 12.05 -22.72
N SER A 876 -38.21 11.28 -22.27
CA SER A 876 -38.20 10.80 -20.88
C SER A 876 -37.98 11.94 -19.89
N ALA A 877 -38.27 11.70 -18.61
CA ALA A 877 -38.02 12.71 -17.58
C ALA A 877 -36.53 13.10 -17.51
N THR A 878 -35.63 12.11 -17.61
CA THR A 878 -34.18 12.32 -17.65
C THR A 878 -33.78 13.18 -18.85
N GLU A 879 -34.30 12.90 -20.05
CA GLU A 879 -33.99 13.69 -21.26
C GLU A 879 -34.45 15.16 -21.15
N VAL A 880 -35.58 15.42 -20.46
CA VAL A 880 -36.04 16.80 -20.19
C VAL A 880 -35.08 17.52 -19.25
N LEU A 881 -34.63 16.85 -18.18
CA LEU A 881 -33.74 17.43 -17.17
C LEU A 881 -32.32 17.65 -17.71
N GLU A 882 -31.80 16.72 -18.51
CA GLU A 882 -30.52 16.85 -19.22
C GLU A 882 -30.51 18.06 -20.16
N GLN A 883 -31.61 18.30 -20.89
CA GLN A 883 -31.71 19.46 -21.78
C GLN A 883 -31.66 20.80 -21.05
N GLN A 884 -32.05 20.82 -19.78
CA GLN A 884 -31.99 22.00 -18.91
C GLN A 884 -30.66 22.12 -18.16
N GLY A 885 -29.75 21.14 -18.32
CA GLY A 885 -28.47 21.12 -17.63
C GLY A 885 -28.59 20.86 -16.13
N LEU A 886 -29.69 20.22 -15.69
CA LEU A 886 -29.96 19.92 -14.28
C LEU A 886 -29.47 18.52 -13.87
N ILE A 887 -28.79 17.79 -14.75
CA ILE A 887 -28.25 16.46 -14.49
C ILE A 887 -26.74 16.60 -14.30
N ALA A 888 -26.23 16.08 -13.19
CA ALA A 888 -24.81 16.09 -12.86
C ALA A 888 -24.01 15.20 -13.84
N ASP A 889 -22.69 15.39 -13.89
CA ASP A 889 -21.79 14.62 -14.77
C ASP A 889 -21.87 13.09 -14.57
N SER A 890 -22.34 12.62 -13.41
CA SER A 890 -22.54 11.19 -13.11
C SER A 890 -23.71 10.56 -13.88
N GLY A 891 -24.71 11.36 -14.28
CA GLY A 891 -25.87 10.95 -15.07
C GLY A 891 -27.06 10.37 -14.29
N ASP A 892 -26.96 10.25 -12.96
CA ASP A 892 -27.98 9.66 -12.07
C ASP A 892 -28.40 10.57 -10.90
N GLU A 893 -27.83 11.78 -10.84
CA GLU A 893 -28.11 12.80 -9.84
C GLU A 893 -28.45 14.14 -10.50
N LEU A 894 -29.24 14.94 -9.80
CA LEU A 894 -29.55 16.32 -10.18
C LEU A 894 -28.51 17.29 -9.60
N ASP A 895 -28.12 18.27 -10.41
CA ASP A 895 -27.28 19.40 -10.01
C ASP A 895 -28.20 20.52 -9.50
N LEU A 896 -28.56 20.46 -8.21
CA LEU A 896 -29.44 21.41 -7.52
C LEU A 896 -28.71 22.07 -6.35
N GLY A 897 -28.79 23.39 -6.26
CA GLY A 897 -28.34 24.18 -5.13
C GLY A 897 -29.35 24.21 -3.97
N PRO A 898 -28.94 24.70 -2.78
CA PRO A 898 -29.85 24.92 -1.65
C PRO A 898 -31.02 25.83 -2.04
N GLY A 899 -32.26 25.39 -1.77
CA GLY A 899 -33.49 26.10 -2.15
C GLY A 899 -33.98 25.84 -3.57
N GLU A 900 -33.33 24.95 -4.34
CA GLU A 900 -33.79 24.51 -5.66
C GLU A 900 -34.47 23.14 -5.60
N PHE A 901 -35.57 23.00 -6.34
CA PHE A 901 -36.43 21.83 -6.32
C PHE A 901 -36.93 21.45 -7.72
N VAL A 902 -37.08 20.16 -7.97
CA VAL A 902 -37.71 19.62 -9.20
C VAL A 902 -38.93 18.78 -8.83
N PHE A 903 -40.08 19.15 -9.37
CA PHE A 903 -41.35 18.44 -9.25
C PHE A 903 -41.61 17.61 -10.50
N LEU A 904 -41.75 16.30 -10.33
CA LEU A 904 -42.12 15.37 -11.39
C LEU A 904 -43.55 14.87 -11.14
N PHE A 905 -44.44 15.11 -12.10
CA PHE A 905 -45.84 14.73 -12.06
C PHE A 905 -46.11 13.54 -12.98
N GLU A 906 -47.02 12.68 -12.55
CA GLU A 906 -47.53 11.52 -13.28
C GLU A 906 -49.06 11.59 -13.38
N ASN A 907 -49.61 11.67 -14.59
CA ASN A 907 -51.05 11.78 -14.89
C ASN A 907 -51.71 10.42 -15.22
N THR A 908 -51.23 9.36 -14.57
CA THR A 908 -51.79 8.02 -14.58
C THR A 908 -52.62 7.72 -13.31
N GLU A 909 -53.72 6.98 -13.46
CA GLU A 909 -54.55 6.53 -12.33
C GLU A 909 -53.69 5.73 -11.33
N THR A 910 -53.75 6.10 -10.06
CA THR A 910 -53.11 5.38 -8.94
C THR A 910 -53.47 3.90 -8.96
N THR A 911 -52.51 3.02 -8.64
CA THR A 911 -52.76 1.58 -8.63
C THR A 911 -53.45 1.13 -7.34
N ASP A 912 -54.06 -0.06 -7.36
CA ASP A 912 -54.60 -0.72 -6.15
C ASP A 912 -53.47 -1.29 -5.25
N GLU A 913 -52.19 -1.12 -5.63
CA GLU A 913 -51.05 -1.60 -4.86
C GLU A 913 -50.77 -0.68 -3.66
N ASP A 914 -50.70 -1.27 -2.47
CA ASP A 914 -50.43 -0.55 -1.22
C ASP A 914 -49.00 -0.01 -1.24
N GLY A 915 -48.82 1.30 -1.39
CA GLY A 915 -47.52 1.94 -1.32
C GLY A 915 -47.52 3.31 -1.96
N ILE A 916 -46.94 4.29 -1.28
CA ILE A 916 -46.77 5.64 -1.83
C ILE A 916 -45.79 5.65 -3.01
N ASP A 917 -44.94 4.63 -3.13
CA ASP A 917 -43.95 4.46 -4.20
C ASP A 917 -44.44 3.59 -5.37
N ALA A 918 -45.69 3.10 -5.36
CA ALA A 918 -46.16 2.11 -6.33
C ALA A 918 -46.01 2.54 -7.82
N LEU A 919 -46.37 3.78 -8.19
CA LEU A 919 -46.19 4.25 -9.57
C LEU A 919 -44.71 4.52 -9.91
N TRP A 920 -43.94 4.98 -8.93
CA TRP A 920 -42.53 5.30 -9.10
C TRP A 920 -41.69 4.03 -9.30
N ASP A 921 -41.92 3.03 -8.47
CA ASP A 921 -41.28 1.73 -8.56
C ASP A 921 -41.69 1.00 -9.84
N ASP A 922 -42.97 1.07 -10.26
CA ASP A 922 -43.44 0.47 -11.52
C ASP A 922 -42.75 1.10 -12.76
N ALA A 923 -42.52 2.41 -12.73
CA ALA A 923 -41.80 3.11 -13.79
C ALA A 923 -40.33 2.67 -13.87
N ILE A 924 -39.64 2.59 -12.72
CA ILE A 924 -38.24 2.15 -12.62
C ILE A 924 -38.10 0.68 -13.05
N ASP A 925 -38.87 -0.21 -12.44
CA ASP A 925 -38.83 -1.65 -12.71
C ASP A 925 -39.08 -1.94 -14.19
N THR A 926 -39.99 -1.20 -14.82
CA THR A 926 -40.28 -1.36 -16.23
C THR A 926 -39.16 -0.86 -17.11
N TYR A 927 -38.55 0.28 -16.79
CA TYR A 927 -37.38 0.77 -17.53
C TYR A 927 -36.20 -0.19 -17.43
N GLU A 928 -35.89 -0.70 -16.23
CA GLU A 928 -34.83 -1.68 -16.04
C GLU A 928 -35.08 -2.96 -16.85
N GLN A 929 -36.34 -3.41 -16.92
CA GLN A 929 -36.69 -4.62 -17.64
C GLN A 929 -36.72 -4.41 -19.17
N TYR A 930 -37.13 -3.23 -19.63
CA TYR A 930 -37.36 -2.90 -21.04
C TYR A 930 -36.94 -1.46 -21.39
N PRO A 931 -35.64 -1.13 -21.36
CA PRO A 931 -35.17 0.26 -21.50
C PRO A 931 -35.49 0.89 -22.86
N ASP A 932 -35.66 0.07 -23.90
CA ASP A 932 -36.00 0.52 -25.26
C ASP A 932 -37.52 0.60 -25.52
N GLN A 933 -38.37 0.35 -24.51
CA GLN A 933 -39.83 0.36 -24.67
C GLN A 933 -40.45 1.55 -23.96
N THR A 934 -41.49 2.09 -24.59
CA THR A 934 -42.30 3.14 -24.00
C THR A 934 -43.24 2.57 -22.94
N TYR A 935 -43.36 3.24 -21.80
CA TYR A 935 -44.20 2.80 -20.69
C TYR A 935 -44.78 3.97 -19.88
N ASP A 936 -45.92 3.73 -19.25
CA ASP A 936 -46.69 4.70 -18.46
C ASP A 936 -47.16 3.93 -17.21
N PRO A 937 -46.80 4.31 -15.97
CA PRO A 937 -46.21 5.59 -15.53
C PRO A 937 -44.74 5.81 -15.91
N ASN A 938 -44.32 7.07 -15.99
CA ASN A 938 -42.98 7.50 -16.38
C ASN A 938 -42.53 8.86 -15.80
N PHE A 939 -43.42 9.60 -15.11
CA PHE A 939 -43.14 10.88 -14.45
C PHE A 939 -42.56 11.97 -15.36
N ASN A 940 -42.78 11.87 -16.68
CA ASN A 940 -42.42 12.92 -17.65
C ASN A 940 -43.62 13.85 -17.98
N ASP A 941 -44.79 13.55 -17.44
CA ASP A 941 -46.06 14.14 -17.85
C ASP A 941 -46.11 15.65 -17.62
N LEU A 942 -45.56 16.09 -16.48
CA LEU A 942 -45.24 17.49 -16.21
C LEU A 942 -44.00 17.55 -15.31
N ILE A 943 -43.03 18.38 -15.67
CA ILE A 943 -41.83 18.64 -14.87
C ILE A 943 -41.74 20.14 -14.61
N VAL A 944 -41.61 20.53 -13.34
CA VAL A 944 -41.56 21.92 -12.88
C VAL A 944 -40.34 22.12 -12.00
N TYR A 945 -39.55 23.15 -12.27
CA TYR A 945 -38.45 23.58 -11.42
C TYR A 945 -38.93 24.74 -10.54
N VAL A 946 -38.54 24.72 -9.27
CA VAL A 946 -38.88 25.74 -8.28
C VAL A 946 -37.61 26.15 -7.55
N GLU A 947 -37.33 27.45 -7.50
CA GLU A 947 -36.21 28.02 -6.76
C GLU A 947 -36.78 28.99 -5.71
N VAL A 948 -36.29 28.86 -4.47
CA VAL A 948 -36.71 29.67 -3.32
C VAL A 948 -35.50 30.35 -2.71
N GLU A 949 -35.33 31.64 -2.98
CA GLU A 949 -34.25 32.47 -2.43
C GLU A 949 -34.74 33.23 -1.19
N ARG A 950 -34.34 32.80 0.02
CA ARG A 950 -34.63 33.53 1.27
C ARG A 950 -33.75 34.77 1.43
N ALA A 951 -34.30 35.85 1.97
CA ALA A 951 -33.58 37.10 2.15
C ALA A 951 -32.50 37.02 3.26
N GLY A 952 -31.25 36.69 2.91
CA GLY A 952 -30.09 36.86 3.82
C GLY A 952 -29.09 35.71 3.93
N VAL A 953 -29.27 34.59 3.21
CA VAL A 953 -28.43 33.39 3.29
C VAL A 953 -27.57 33.26 2.02
N ASN A 954 -26.29 32.90 2.14
CA ASN A 954 -25.35 32.74 1.02
C ASN A 954 -24.90 31.27 0.86
N PRO A 955 -25.25 30.58 -0.24
CA PRO A 955 -25.20 29.11 -0.34
C PRO A 955 -23.83 28.43 -0.65
N ASP A 956 -22.70 29.15 -0.59
CA ASP A 956 -21.43 28.73 -1.23
C ASP A 956 -20.23 28.37 -0.30
N THR A 957 -20.43 27.76 0.88
CA THR A 957 -19.27 27.38 1.75
C THR A 957 -19.28 25.91 2.21
N PRO A 958 -18.23 25.10 1.93
CA PRO A 958 -18.17 23.68 2.30
C PRO A 958 -17.54 23.39 3.69
N SER A 959 -17.90 22.20 4.18
CA SER A 959 -17.68 21.51 5.47
C SER A 959 -16.37 21.69 6.25
N ILE A 960 -16.47 21.63 7.59
CA ILE A 960 -15.33 21.53 8.54
C ILE A 960 -15.42 20.27 9.43
N THR A 961 -14.25 19.69 9.60
CA THR A 961 -13.79 18.52 10.34
C THR A 961 -13.77 18.70 11.86
N ILE A 962 -14.15 17.66 12.62
CA ILE A 962 -13.85 17.53 14.06
C ILE A 962 -12.36 17.17 14.24
N ILE A 963 -11.61 18.01 14.96
CA ILE A 963 -10.24 17.71 15.39
C ILE A 963 -10.27 17.46 16.91
N PRO A 964 -10.01 16.23 17.41
CA PRO A 964 -9.71 16.05 18.82
C PRO A 964 -8.30 16.57 19.11
N GLY A 965 -8.21 17.54 20.01
CA GLY A 965 -6.94 18.07 20.50
C GLY A 965 -6.26 17.10 21.47
N GLY A 966 -5.15 16.50 21.04
CA GLY A 966 -3.96 16.21 21.87
C GLY A 966 -3.99 15.01 22.83
N GLY A 967 -3.38 13.90 22.42
CA GLY A 967 -2.93 12.82 23.30
C GLY A 967 -2.31 11.65 22.52
N ASP A 968 -1.10 11.23 22.88
CA ASP A 968 -0.22 10.30 22.17
C ASP A 968 -0.80 8.88 21.93
N GLU A 969 -0.40 8.31 20.77
CA GLU A 969 -0.34 6.89 20.34
C GLU A 969 -1.43 5.90 20.81
N THR A 970 -2.10 5.16 19.91
CA THR A 970 -1.53 3.95 19.32
C THR A 970 -2.40 3.34 18.22
N ASN A 971 -1.70 2.71 17.27
CA ASN A 971 -2.22 1.97 16.12
C ASN A 971 -3.25 0.87 16.46
N VAL A 972 -4.36 0.85 15.71
CA VAL A 972 -5.09 -0.39 15.38
C VAL A 972 -5.33 -0.43 13.87
N SER A 973 -4.59 -1.29 13.17
CA SER A 973 -4.78 -1.60 11.74
C SER A 973 -5.34 -3.01 11.62
N HIS A 974 -6.45 -3.19 10.89
CA HIS A 974 -6.82 -4.42 10.16
C HIS A 974 -7.64 -4.06 8.90
N GLY A 975 -7.30 -4.69 7.77
CA GLY A 975 -8.21 -4.89 6.62
C GLY A 975 -7.91 -3.99 5.41
N GLY A 976 -7.31 -4.53 4.35
CA GLY A 976 -6.87 -3.76 3.18
C GLY A 976 -7.75 -3.82 1.94
N SER A 977 -7.32 -3.15 0.87
CA SER A 977 -7.28 -3.64 -0.52
C SER A 977 -6.60 -2.62 -1.43
N ASP A 978 -5.72 -3.13 -2.29
CA ASP A 978 -5.37 -2.70 -3.65
C ASP A 978 -5.35 -1.20 -3.98
N GLY A 979 -4.14 -0.64 -3.96
CA GLY A 979 -3.80 0.65 -4.58
C GLY A 979 -3.36 0.46 -6.03
N VAL A 980 -4.19 0.96 -6.93
CA VAL A 980 -3.86 1.24 -8.34
C VAL A 980 -2.83 2.36 -8.37
N GLY A 981 -1.66 2.10 -8.96
CA GLY A 981 -0.59 3.07 -9.15
C GLY A 981 -0.76 3.89 -10.43
N GLU A 982 -0.48 5.18 -10.31
CA GLU A 982 -0.62 6.24 -11.31
C GLU A 982 0.05 5.98 -12.66
N VAL A 983 -0.65 6.41 -13.71
CA VAL A 983 -0.19 6.51 -15.11
C VAL A 983 0.76 7.70 -15.26
N GLY A 984 2.02 7.41 -15.59
CA GLY A 984 2.97 8.38 -16.13
C GLY A 984 2.92 8.41 -17.66
N ASP A 985 2.76 9.61 -18.22
CA ASP A 985 2.70 9.88 -19.66
C ASP A 985 3.87 9.27 -20.45
N VAL A 986 3.56 8.41 -21.43
CA VAL A 986 4.51 7.95 -22.45
C VAL A 986 4.12 8.55 -23.80
N ASP A 987 5.05 9.33 -24.35
CA ASP A 987 5.00 10.00 -25.65
C ASP A 987 5.02 8.96 -26.79
N VAL A 988 3.95 8.90 -27.59
CA VAL A 988 3.82 7.98 -28.72
C VAL A 988 4.40 8.64 -29.98
N ASP A 989 5.64 8.31 -30.33
CA ASP A 989 6.21 8.62 -31.65
C ASP A 989 5.88 7.50 -32.65
N LEU A 990 4.91 7.77 -33.54
CA LEU A 990 4.58 6.89 -34.66
C LEU A 990 5.56 7.12 -35.82
N GLY A 991 6.65 6.35 -35.82
CA GLY A 991 7.56 6.22 -36.95
C GLY A 991 7.13 5.12 -37.94
N GLU A 992 6.58 5.49 -39.10
CA GLU A 992 6.43 4.57 -40.23
C GLU A 992 7.79 4.14 -40.80
N GLY A 993 8.05 2.83 -40.96
CA GLY A 993 9.19 2.38 -41.77
C GLY A 993 9.53 0.89 -41.80
N SER A 994 9.13 0.23 -42.90
CA SER A 994 9.86 -0.84 -43.61
C SER A 994 9.95 -2.24 -42.99
N SER A 995 9.29 -3.19 -43.66
CA SER A 995 9.57 -4.62 -43.59
C SER A 995 10.99 -4.97 -44.09
N SER A 996 11.83 -5.49 -43.20
CA SER A 996 13.01 -6.28 -43.55
C SER A 996 13.12 -7.47 -42.62
N ALA A 997 13.15 -8.67 -43.21
CA ALA A 997 13.54 -9.90 -42.53
C ALA A 997 15.00 -9.82 -42.04
N GLY A 998 15.26 -10.43 -40.88
CA GLY A 998 16.60 -10.75 -40.39
C GLY A 998 17.09 -9.85 -39.25
N ASN A 999 16.74 -10.24 -38.03
CA ASN A 999 17.61 -10.31 -36.84
C ASN A 999 16.72 -10.70 -35.64
N SER A 1000 17.11 -11.75 -34.90
CA SER A 1000 16.54 -12.05 -33.59
C SER A 1000 16.74 -10.83 -32.65
N PRO A 1001 15.82 -10.57 -31.70
CA PRO A 1001 16.01 -9.54 -30.69
C PRO A 1001 17.26 -9.83 -29.86
N SER A 1002 17.96 -8.79 -29.42
CA SER A 1002 19.00 -8.92 -28.40
C SER A 1002 18.34 -9.35 -27.10
N VAL A 1003 18.62 -10.58 -26.66
CA VAL A 1003 18.53 -10.95 -25.24
C VAL A 1003 19.53 -10.09 -24.47
N GLY A 1004 19.13 -9.69 -23.28
CA GLY A 1004 19.90 -8.82 -22.40
C GLY A 1004 19.27 -8.90 -21.03
N THR A 1005 20.12 -9.12 -20.03
CA THR A 1005 19.74 -9.19 -18.63
C THR A 1005 18.91 -7.96 -18.25
N GLY A 1006 17.63 -8.17 -18.00
CA GLY A 1006 16.79 -7.16 -17.36
C GLY A 1006 17.47 -6.70 -16.08
N GLU A 1007 17.52 -5.39 -15.84
CA GLU A 1007 18.22 -4.79 -14.69
C GLU A 1007 17.74 -5.41 -13.38
N SER A 1008 18.49 -6.38 -12.85
CA SER A 1008 18.35 -6.78 -11.45
C SER A 1008 18.96 -5.66 -10.61
N ALA A 1009 18.17 -5.15 -9.66
CA ALA A 1009 18.66 -4.23 -8.65
C ALA A 1009 19.60 -4.99 -7.69
N GLY A 1010 20.84 -5.23 -8.11
CA GLY A 1010 21.83 -5.95 -7.32
C GLY A 1010 23.04 -6.43 -8.13
N SER A 1011 24.01 -5.55 -8.37
CA SER A 1011 25.46 -5.80 -8.51
C SER A 1011 25.94 -7.26 -8.74
N THR A 1012 26.50 -7.58 -9.93
CA THR A 1012 27.83 -8.23 -10.12
C THR A 1012 28.26 -8.53 -11.59
N GLY A 1013 27.44 -8.32 -12.62
CA GLY A 1013 27.72 -8.85 -13.97
C GLY A 1013 28.94 -8.29 -14.74
N ASP A 1014 29.45 -7.11 -14.41
CA ASP A 1014 30.42 -6.41 -15.30
C ASP A 1014 31.91 -6.80 -15.06
N HIS A 1015 32.19 -7.80 -14.19
CA HIS A 1015 33.56 -8.16 -13.78
C HIS A 1015 33.97 -9.64 -13.94
N GLN A 1016 33.07 -10.56 -14.36
CA GLN A 1016 33.45 -11.97 -14.53
C GLN A 1016 33.95 -12.34 -15.95
N SER A 1017 33.63 -11.53 -16.97
CA SER A 1017 33.89 -11.85 -18.38
C SER A 1017 35.36 -11.82 -18.81
N THR A 1018 36.26 -11.21 -18.02
CA THR A 1018 37.66 -11.03 -18.43
C THR A 1018 38.58 -12.21 -18.09
N GLU A 1019 38.21 -13.12 -17.19
CA GLU A 1019 39.10 -14.22 -16.76
C GLU A 1019 38.79 -15.57 -17.44
N THR A 1020 37.58 -15.78 -17.96
CA THR A 1020 37.22 -17.04 -18.65
C THR A 1020 37.53 -16.99 -20.14
N GLY A 1021 37.38 -15.85 -20.81
CA GLY A 1021 37.42 -15.78 -22.28
C GLY A 1021 36.18 -16.38 -22.95
N ILE A 1022 35.18 -16.78 -22.16
CA ILE A 1022 33.87 -17.21 -22.62
C ILE A 1022 32.83 -16.36 -21.93
N ASP A 1023 32.00 -15.71 -22.72
CA ASP A 1023 30.83 -14.98 -22.26
C ASP A 1023 29.60 -15.88 -22.44
N ILE A 1024 28.94 -16.27 -21.35
CA ILE A 1024 27.74 -17.10 -21.42
C ILE A 1024 26.60 -16.31 -20.80
N ASP A 1025 25.69 -15.86 -21.64
CA ASP A 1025 24.42 -15.28 -21.24
C ASP A 1025 23.35 -16.37 -21.36
N THR A 1026 22.74 -16.75 -20.25
CA THR A 1026 21.70 -17.79 -20.28
C THR A 1026 20.42 -17.24 -19.70
N ASP A 1027 19.32 -17.48 -20.41
CA ASP A 1027 17.99 -17.18 -19.91
C ASP A 1027 17.28 -18.48 -19.59
N TYR A 1028 17.14 -18.81 -18.31
CA TYR A 1028 16.27 -19.90 -17.88
C TYR A 1028 14.82 -19.44 -17.88
N ILE A 1029 13.98 -20.11 -18.68
CA ILE A 1029 12.54 -19.88 -18.74
C ILE A 1029 11.81 -21.12 -18.25
N VAL A 1030 10.94 -20.92 -17.25
CA VAL A 1030 10.04 -21.95 -16.72
C VAL A 1030 8.65 -21.76 -17.31
N ILE A 1031 8.09 -22.83 -17.88
CA ILE A 1031 6.75 -22.85 -18.47
C ILE A 1031 5.84 -23.71 -17.60
N GLY A 1032 4.70 -23.16 -17.16
CA GLY A 1032 3.72 -23.84 -16.31
C GLY A 1032 2.27 -23.45 -16.59
#